data_AF-A0A2V1A8H4-F1
#
_entry.id   AF-A0A2V1A8H4-F1
#
_cell.length_a   1.000
_cell.length_b   1.000
_cell.length_c   1.000
_cell.angle_alpha   90.00
_cell.angle_beta   90.00
_cell.angle_gamma   90.00
#
_symmetry.space_group_name_H-M   'P 1'
#
loop_
_entity.id
_entity.type
_entity.pdbx_description
1 polymer ?
#
loop_
_entity_poly.entity_id
_entity_poly.type
_entity_poly.pdbx_seq_one_letter_code
_entity_poly.pdbx_strand_id
1 'polypeptide(L)'
;MKLPSQRAAPAESPPQKLTTIFQFRNFRRDFTRQLDDIVGALNEQVFSFRTIGLLLQGEHHQVTEFVVKTPDLADDPDSKLHVEKARTRNGVTSFGAGPNFANNMLVFEVLHTYHKFDWSNLEMPMPIVGRCALAVGEERQIFPGPKFPMSHQLYGFGSELEKGSTHYHASSGGSFKFEAHFEQVPWIRQEPYSRIVLPGMYVPSFLFLSVKVAHRRILDMLLEEPLHLTNVRVEFQEFSCVPNKYLQSTEVRSKVLVDKKISMEIFRVNRLLTLPDNFYDCFIRTYGLKITVALSHKSGPSFNASAFVELNVAQEKYERIHEKDIFNPRYMGTDGIETCYGTHSSLKPFQTSEPTDDSLSSFSRLNADEATGKFQRYCFSMHNNREKGCFLLSADIMKGPKFADSRMELHSQLNSTSDSAEELHSQLSTSDNPLWDFVVLRKKQIQQSGIRLEGNMELALLVKVEDSLWSGDFLGGDHPVKEYLLNVDSPEILPETRDALKLKVILEEKAQRDQPGRYYLKWLQARCLRETRFATTSSQSYPTTSAQIDETLQQIPVDRVTRISDPNDPAHLFCRAHRMRLKAAKDKRCKPELDHLEQLLKIELIRLRERTKSPPQKLTTIFQFRNFRRNFHRQLDDIVGALNEQVFSFRTIGLLLQGEHHQVTEFVVKTPDLADDPDSKLHVEKARTRNGVTSFGAGPNFANNMLVFEVLHTYHTFDWSDSEMPMPIVGRCFLVAGEDKRVFPGPKFPMSHQLYGFESELEMGSTHDVAPNGKRLEFRAEFEQPSWILQEAYHRIVVPGMHVPSFLPLTLRIVDERCSDDRLKEPFHLTTIRVELQEFSCVPSKCLQSTEVRSQVLLEKKLFQEISMLNRHITIPVAMYDCVIPEVGPTFFTEGFIRTYGLKITVALSHKSGPSFNASAFVELNVAQEKYERIHEKDIFNPRSLGTEGTESYAQYFRVKLLQKFGPTDDMAPKPHMETKWLLWLDNQGY
;
A
#
# COMPACT_ATOMS: atom_id res chain seq x y z
N MET A 1 2.60 -57.20 34.51
CA MET A 1 2.67 -55.90 35.21
C MET A 1 2.13 -54.83 34.28
N LYS A 2 1.44 -53.79 34.77
CA LYS A 2 1.04 -52.60 33.98
C LYS A 2 1.92 -51.43 34.40
N LEU A 3 2.40 -50.62 33.44
CA LEU A 3 3.04 -49.34 33.71
C LEU A 3 1.99 -48.30 34.17
N PRO A 4 2.35 -47.34 35.03
CA PRO A 4 1.42 -46.33 35.52
C PRO A 4 1.09 -45.29 34.44
N SER A 5 -0.12 -44.74 34.50
CA SER A 5 -0.59 -43.67 33.63
C SER A 5 0.17 -42.36 33.85
N GLN A 6 0.54 -41.68 32.75
CA GLN A 6 0.98 -40.28 32.80
C GLN A 6 -0.12 -39.40 33.44
N ARG A 7 0.28 -38.46 34.30
CA ARG A 7 -0.64 -37.43 34.82
C ARG A 7 -0.95 -36.43 33.71
N ALA A 8 -2.20 -35.99 33.64
CA ALA A 8 -2.58 -34.86 32.79
C ALA A 8 -1.89 -33.57 33.27
N ALA A 9 -1.63 -32.65 32.34
CA ALA A 9 -1.22 -31.29 32.67
C ALA A 9 -2.32 -30.56 33.46
N PRO A 10 -1.97 -29.57 34.32
CA PRO A 10 -2.97 -28.70 34.92
C PRO A 10 -3.73 -27.93 33.83
N ALA A 11 -5.03 -27.74 34.01
CA ALA A 11 -5.84 -26.98 33.07
C ALA A 11 -5.44 -25.50 33.08
N GLU A 12 -5.31 -24.90 31.91
CA GLU A 12 -5.09 -23.46 31.78
C GLU A 12 -6.33 -22.70 32.25
N SER A 13 -6.11 -21.58 32.96
CA SER A 13 -7.19 -20.68 33.36
C SER A 13 -7.90 -20.11 32.12
N PRO A 14 -9.24 -20.08 32.06
CA PRO A 14 -9.95 -19.60 30.87
C PRO A 14 -9.62 -18.12 30.56
N PRO A 15 -9.53 -17.75 29.27
CA PRO A 15 -9.20 -16.38 28.87
C PRO A 15 -10.31 -15.41 29.29
N GLN A 16 -9.91 -14.26 29.83
CA GLN A 16 -10.83 -13.23 30.32
C GLN A 16 -11.50 -12.50 29.16
N LYS A 17 -12.82 -12.30 29.24
CA LYS A 17 -13.62 -11.69 28.19
C LYS A 17 -13.69 -10.17 28.35
N LEU A 18 -13.53 -9.47 27.22
CA LEU A 18 -13.69 -8.02 27.14
C LEU A 18 -14.90 -7.69 26.27
N THR A 19 -15.75 -6.81 26.77
CA THR A 19 -17.00 -6.38 26.12
C THR A 19 -16.94 -4.88 25.82
N THR A 20 -17.21 -4.51 24.57
CA THR A 20 -17.31 -3.10 24.16
C THR A 20 -18.76 -2.60 24.34
N ILE A 21 -18.94 -1.55 25.14
CA ILE A 21 -20.23 -0.93 25.43
C ILE A 21 -20.25 0.47 24.82
N PHE A 22 -21.24 0.73 23.95
CA PHE A 22 -21.47 2.06 23.39
C PHE A 22 -22.59 2.77 24.15
N GLN A 23 -22.27 3.91 24.74
CA GLN A 23 -23.22 4.75 25.46
C GLN A 23 -23.51 6.03 24.69
N PHE A 24 -24.78 6.24 24.35
CA PHE A 24 -25.30 7.40 23.62
C PHE A 24 -26.04 8.33 24.59
N ARG A 25 -25.69 9.62 24.61
CA ARG A 25 -26.40 10.65 25.41
C ARG A 25 -26.67 11.90 24.59
N ASN A 26 -27.87 12.46 24.73
CA ASN A 26 -28.26 13.77 24.22
C ASN A 26 -28.12 14.81 25.34
N PHE A 27 -27.52 15.98 25.06
CA PHE A 27 -27.24 17.01 26.05
C PHE A 27 -28.45 17.90 26.38
N ARG A 28 -29.18 17.57 27.46
CA ARG A 28 -30.05 18.53 28.18
C ARG A 28 -29.65 18.71 29.65
N ARG A 29 -28.71 19.64 29.83
CA ARG A 29 -28.37 20.44 31.05
C ARG A 29 -27.87 19.78 32.35
N ASP A 30 -28.13 18.51 32.66
CA ASP A 30 -27.73 17.95 33.97
C ASP A 30 -26.39 17.17 33.96
N PHE A 31 -25.29 17.86 34.30
CA PHE A 31 -23.93 17.31 34.30
C PHE A 31 -23.56 16.52 35.58
N THR A 32 -24.23 16.79 36.72
CA THR A 32 -23.94 16.09 37.99
C THR A 32 -24.13 14.58 37.87
N ARG A 33 -25.16 14.16 37.13
CA ARG A 33 -25.46 12.75 36.86
C ARG A 33 -24.43 12.08 35.93
N GLN A 34 -23.74 12.87 35.11
CA GLN A 34 -22.61 12.39 34.30
C GLN A 34 -21.37 12.14 35.17
N LEU A 35 -21.15 12.93 36.23
CA LEU A 35 -20.13 12.61 37.24
C LEU A 35 -20.48 11.32 37.98
N ASP A 36 -21.72 11.15 38.46
CA ASP A 36 -22.14 9.92 39.16
C ASP A 36 -22.02 8.67 38.27
N ASP A 37 -22.44 8.74 36.99
CA ASP A 37 -22.32 7.62 36.06
C ASP A 37 -20.86 7.32 35.63
N ILE A 38 -20.00 8.34 35.48
CA ILE A 38 -18.58 8.14 35.13
C ILE A 38 -17.79 7.65 36.34
N VAL A 39 -18.04 8.18 37.55
CA VAL A 39 -17.45 7.66 38.79
C VAL A 39 -17.98 6.26 39.09
N GLY A 40 -19.24 5.96 38.79
CA GLY A 40 -19.78 4.60 38.81
C GLY A 40 -19.00 3.67 37.88
N ALA A 41 -18.85 4.03 36.60
CA ALA A 41 -18.09 3.25 35.63
C ALA A 41 -16.59 3.12 35.99
N LEU A 42 -15.97 4.13 36.60
CA LEU A 42 -14.57 4.09 37.07
C LEU A 42 -14.37 3.26 38.35
N ASN A 43 -15.45 2.92 39.08
CA ASN A 43 -15.43 1.91 40.13
C ASN A 43 -15.69 0.48 39.58
N GLU A 44 -16.05 0.37 38.29
CA GLU A 44 -16.21 -0.89 37.56
C GLU A 44 -14.99 -1.15 36.64
N GLN A 45 -14.91 -2.34 36.04
CA GLN A 45 -13.69 -2.84 35.39
C GLN A 45 -13.52 -2.32 33.95
N VAL A 46 -13.48 -0.99 33.78
CA VAL A 46 -13.21 -0.30 32.51
C VAL A 46 -11.70 -0.31 32.21
N PHE A 47 -11.31 -0.89 31.07
CA PHE A 47 -9.93 -0.91 30.59
C PHE A 47 -9.57 0.32 29.76
N SER A 48 -10.48 0.78 28.91
CA SER A 48 -10.29 1.98 28.08
C SER A 48 -11.62 2.62 27.73
N PHE A 49 -11.58 3.90 27.34
CA PHE A 49 -12.72 4.59 26.76
C PHE A 49 -12.30 5.55 25.65
N ARG A 50 -13.20 5.75 24.68
CA ARG A 50 -13.06 6.70 23.58
C ARG A 50 -14.35 7.50 23.44
N THR A 51 -14.24 8.81 23.50
CA THR A 51 -15.38 9.73 23.38
C THR A 51 -15.36 10.42 22.02
N ILE A 52 -16.51 10.42 21.33
CA ILE A 52 -16.75 11.19 20.11
C ILE A 52 -17.94 12.12 20.37
N GLY A 53 -17.74 13.42 20.15
CA GLY A 53 -18.80 14.43 20.17
C GLY A 53 -19.42 14.60 18.79
N LEU A 54 -20.74 14.65 18.72
CA LEU A 54 -21.56 14.80 17.52
C LEU A 54 -22.59 15.93 17.70
N LEU A 55 -23.19 16.38 16.60
CA LEU A 55 -24.21 17.44 16.59
C LEU A 55 -25.34 17.04 15.66
N LEU A 56 -26.52 16.74 16.23
CA LEU A 56 -27.70 16.22 15.52
C LEU A 56 -28.93 17.01 15.98
N GLN A 57 -29.78 17.42 15.04
CA GLN A 57 -30.97 18.25 15.28
C GLN A 57 -30.70 19.57 16.05
N GLY A 58 -29.46 20.07 16.02
CA GLY A 58 -29.02 21.24 16.78
C GLY A 58 -28.73 20.99 18.26
N GLU A 59 -28.89 19.75 18.73
CA GLU A 59 -28.47 19.32 20.07
C GLU A 59 -27.13 18.58 19.98
N HIS A 60 -26.29 18.69 21.00
CA HIS A 60 -25.06 17.89 21.08
C HIS A 60 -25.39 16.46 21.50
N HIS A 61 -24.68 15.50 20.92
CA HIS A 61 -24.76 14.09 21.30
C HIS A 61 -23.36 13.55 21.58
N GLN A 62 -23.22 12.78 22.64
CA GLN A 62 -21.98 12.10 22.99
C GLN A 62 -22.12 10.61 22.71
N VAL A 63 -21.18 10.05 21.95
CA VAL A 63 -20.94 8.61 21.88
C VAL A 63 -19.70 8.31 22.71
N THR A 64 -19.84 7.48 23.72
CA THR A 64 -18.69 6.95 24.47
C THR A 64 -18.61 5.45 24.29
N GLU A 65 -17.52 5.01 23.65
CA GLU A 65 -17.10 3.62 23.55
C GLU A 65 -16.32 3.29 24.82
N PHE A 66 -16.78 2.29 25.59
CA PHE A 66 -16.09 1.75 26.76
C PHE A 66 -15.68 0.31 26.48
N VAL A 67 -14.46 -0.08 26.83
CA VAL A 67 -14.05 -1.50 26.87
C VAL A 67 -14.03 -1.94 28.32
N VAL A 68 -14.86 -2.93 28.68
CA VAL A 68 -15.03 -3.41 30.06
C VAL A 68 -14.78 -4.91 30.17
N LYS A 69 -14.31 -5.34 31.34
CA LYS A 69 -14.21 -6.76 31.69
C LYS A 69 -15.55 -7.30 32.15
N THR A 70 -15.99 -8.46 31.64
CA THR A 70 -17.22 -9.12 32.11
C THR A 70 -16.93 -10.48 32.77
N PRO A 71 -17.55 -10.79 33.92
CA PRO A 71 -17.42 -12.09 34.58
C PRO A 71 -18.27 -13.16 33.87
N ASP A 72 -17.83 -14.41 33.91
CA ASP A 72 -18.53 -15.53 33.26
C ASP A 72 -19.77 -15.99 34.05
N LEU A 73 -20.96 -15.58 33.57
CA LEU A 73 -22.28 -15.98 34.09
C LEU A 73 -23.22 -16.33 32.93
N ALA A 74 -22.98 -17.47 32.26
CA ALA A 74 -23.59 -17.80 30.97
C ALA A 74 -25.03 -18.36 31.01
N ASP A 75 -25.52 -18.80 32.17
CA ASP A 75 -26.75 -19.62 32.28
C ASP A 75 -27.85 -19.06 33.20
N ASP A 76 -27.90 -17.75 33.40
CA ASP A 76 -29.04 -17.11 34.06
C ASP A 76 -30.31 -17.10 33.17
N PRO A 77 -31.47 -17.61 33.65
CA PRO A 77 -32.74 -17.53 32.92
C PRO A 77 -33.33 -16.10 32.82
N ASP A 78 -33.13 -15.23 33.81
CA ASP A 78 -33.69 -13.87 33.78
C ASP A 78 -33.00 -12.99 32.72
N SER A 79 -31.70 -13.23 32.49
CA SER A 79 -30.90 -12.66 31.41
C SER A 79 -31.49 -12.93 30.02
N LYS A 80 -31.98 -14.16 29.76
CA LYS A 80 -32.68 -14.51 28.51
C LYS A 80 -34.00 -13.73 28.37
N LEU A 81 -34.75 -13.60 29.45
CA LEU A 81 -35.98 -12.80 29.50
C LEU A 81 -35.72 -11.29 29.27
N HIS A 82 -34.56 -10.78 29.69
CA HIS A 82 -34.13 -9.40 29.39
C HIS A 82 -33.83 -9.19 27.91
N VAL A 83 -33.21 -10.15 27.20
CA VAL A 83 -33.04 -10.10 25.75
C VAL A 83 -34.39 -10.06 25.05
N GLU A 84 -35.32 -10.94 25.40
CA GLU A 84 -36.63 -11.03 24.75
C GLU A 84 -37.50 -9.78 24.97
N LYS A 85 -37.44 -9.17 26.16
CA LYS A 85 -38.05 -7.86 26.45
C LYS A 85 -37.46 -6.73 25.59
N ALA A 86 -36.15 -6.72 25.36
CA ALA A 86 -35.49 -5.74 24.49
C ALA A 86 -35.83 -5.95 23.00
N ARG A 87 -35.86 -7.20 22.52
CA ARG A 87 -36.33 -7.57 21.17
C ARG A 87 -37.76 -7.06 20.93
N THR A 88 -38.66 -7.32 21.88
CA THR A 88 -40.06 -6.88 21.84
C THR A 88 -40.18 -5.35 21.82
N ARG A 89 -39.42 -4.65 22.68
CA ARG A 89 -39.41 -3.18 22.73
C ARG A 89 -38.95 -2.53 21.42
N ASN A 90 -38.03 -3.18 20.70
CA ASN A 90 -37.50 -2.68 19.42
C ASN A 90 -38.24 -3.24 18.18
N GLY A 91 -39.32 -4.00 18.36
CA GLY A 91 -40.18 -4.53 17.29
C GLY A 91 -39.73 -5.84 16.64
N VAL A 92 -38.67 -6.48 17.13
CA VAL A 92 -38.01 -7.61 16.44
C VAL A 92 -38.55 -8.96 16.91
N THR A 93 -39.61 -9.43 16.23
CA THR A 93 -40.35 -10.66 16.58
C THR A 93 -39.78 -11.95 15.99
N SER A 94 -38.92 -11.89 14.97
CA SER A 94 -38.36 -13.08 14.30
C SER A 94 -36.91 -12.91 13.85
N PHE A 95 -36.26 -14.02 13.47
CA PHE A 95 -34.99 -14.03 12.75
C PHE A 95 -35.20 -13.37 11.38
N GLY A 96 -34.58 -12.22 11.14
CA GLY A 96 -34.82 -11.43 9.92
C GLY A 96 -36.00 -10.45 9.97
N ALA A 97 -36.61 -10.18 11.13
CA ALA A 97 -37.47 -9.00 11.30
C ALA A 97 -36.62 -7.72 11.45
N GLY A 98 -37.12 -6.59 10.92
CA GLY A 98 -36.49 -5.26 10.98
C GLY A 98 -36.78 -4.47 12.28
N PRO A 99 -35.96 -3.45 12.61
CA PRO A 99 -36.10 -2.69 13.85
C PRO A 99 -37.02 -1.47 13.72
N ASN A 100 -37.62 -1.03 14.83
CA ASN A 100 -38.40 0.20 14.88
C ASN A 100 -37.48 1.44 15.11
N PHE A 101 -37.45 2.37 14.15
CA PHE A 101 -36.52 3.51 14.09
C PHE A 101 -36.83 4.68 15.04
N ALA A 102 -37.79 4.53 15.97
CA ALA A 102 -38.09 5.55 16.99
C ALA A 102 -37.00 5.72 18.07
N ASN A 103 -35.99 4.85 18.09
CA ASN A 103 -34.90 4.83 19.08
C ASN A 103 -33.54 5.19 18.45
N ASN A 104 -32.63 5.76 19.25
CA ASN A 104 -31.26 6.04 18.82
C ASN A 104 -30.49 4.73 18.58
N MET A 105 -29.88 4.56 17.40
CA MET A 105 -29.13 3.34 17.04
C MET A 105 -27.93 3.65 16.14
N LEU A 106 -26.83 2.88 16.27
CA LEU A 106 -25.89 2.74 15.16
C LEU A 106 -26.50 1.82 14.10
N VAL A 107 -26.43 2.24 12.84
CA VAL A 107 -26.92 1.49 11.69
C VAL A 107 -25.81 1.46 10.64
N PHE A 108 -25.54 0.29 10.08
CA PHE A 108 -24.79 0.20 8.83
C PHE A 108 -25.76 0.44 7.67
N GLU A 109 -25.56 1.54 6.94
CA GLU A 109 -26.37 1.92 5.78
C GLU A 109 -25.50 1.78 4.52
N VAL A 110 -26.04 1.15 3.48
CA VAL A 110 -25.46 1.20 2.13
C VAL A 110 -26.33 2.13 1.30
N LEU A 111 -25.72 3.24 0.89
CA LEU A 111 -26.43 4.38 0.32
C LEU A 111 -26.39 4.34 -1.22
N HIS A 112 -27.57 4.17 -1.80
CA HIS A 112 -27.83 4.28 -3.23
C HIS A 112 -28.31 5.71 -3.50
N THR A 113 -27.38 6.60 -3.85
CA THR A 113 -27.70 7.99 -4.18
C THR A 113 -28.02 8.14 -5.66
N TYR A 114 -29.15 8.79 -5.96
CA TYR A 114 -29.48 9.27 -7.29
C TYR A 114 -29.37 10.79 -7.31
N HIS A 115 -28.48 11.31 -8.15
CA HIS A 115 -28.44 12.74 -8.48
C HIS A 115 -29.54 13.05 -9.49
N LYS A 116 -30.37 14.05 -9.22
CA LYS A 116 -31.32 14.60 -10.18
C LYS A 116 -30.94 16.03 -10.55
N PHE A 117 -30.69 16.25 -11.84
CA PHE A 117 -30.44 17.57 -12.41
C PHE A 117 -31.77 18.30 -12.55
N ASP A 118 -31.87 19.55 -12.09
CA ASP A 118 -33.15 20.28 -12.15
C ASP A 118 -33.48 20.73 -13.59
N TRP A 119 -32.49 20.72 -14.50
CA TRP A 119 -32.62 21.02 -15.93
C TRP A 119 -32.87 19.81 -16.84
N SER A 120 -32.89 18.57 -16.33
CA SER A 120 -33.32 17.41 -17.09
C SER A 120 -33.89 16.30 -16.19
N ASN A 121 -34.97 15.63 -16.59
CA ASN A 121 -35.56 14.53 -15.80
C ASN A 121 -34.72 13.23 -15.78
N LEU A 122 -33.40 13.35 -15.94
CA LEU A 122 -32.42 12.28 -15.86
C LEU A 122 -31.99 12.08 -14.39
N GLU A 123 -32.06 10.84 -13.90
CA GLU A 123 -31.57 10.47 -12.57
C GLU A 123 -30.30 9.63 -12.71
N MET A 124 -29.17 10.15 -12.22
CA MET A 124 -27.85 9.53 -12.31
C MET A 124 -27.54 8.70 -11.05
N PRO A 125 -27.27 7.39 -11.16
CA PRO A 125 -26.76 6.61 -10.03
C PRO A 125 -25.32 7.01 -9.70
N MET A 126 -25.07 7.29 -8.43
CA MET A 126 -23.76 7.57 -7.84
C MET A 126 -23.06 6.27 -7.40
N PRO A 127 -21.74 6.30 -7.08
CA PRO A 127 -21.06 5.16 -6.46
C PRO A 127 -21.72 4.76 -5.14
N ILE A 128 -21.95 3.45 -4.96
CA ILE A 128 -22.57 2.91 -3.74
C ILE A 128 -21.57 3.02 -2.58
N VAL A 129 -21.98 3.66 -1.49
CA VAL A 129 -21.15 3.85 -0.28
C VAL A 129 -21.75 3.10 0.90
N GLY A 130 -20.98 2.17 1.47
CA GLY A 130 -21.31 1.53 2.75
C GLY A 130 -20.67 2.30 3.89
N ARG A 131 -21.48 2.73 4.86
CA ARG A 131 -21.05 3.55 6.00
C ARG A 131 -21.72 3.10 7.29
N CYS A 132 -21.06 3.31 8.44
CA CYS A 132 -21.75 3.32 9.72
C CYS A 132 -22.33 4.73 9.96
N ALA A 133 -23.53 4.80 10.49
CA ALA A 133 -24.21 6.06 10.79
C ALA A 133 -24.93 5.97 12.14
N LEU A 134 -24.88 7.06 12.92
CA LEU A 134 -25.75 7.23 14.08
C LEU A 134 -27.11 7.75 13.62
N ALA A 135 -28.16 6.99 13.92
CA ALA A 135 -29.56 7.31 13.66
C ALA A 135 -30.21 7.96 14.88
N VAL A 136 -30.83 9.12 14.67
CA VAL A 136 -31.69 9.81 15.66
C VAL A 136 -32.94 10.30 14.92
N GLY A 137 -34.03 9.54 15.02
CA GLY A 137 -35.23 9.74 14.20
C GLY A 137 -34.91 9.61 12.71
N GLU A 138 -35.22 10.65 11.93
CA GLU A 138 -34.87 10.70 10.50
C GLU A 138 -33.43 11.20 10.23
N GLU A 139 -32.78 11.87 11.19
CA GLU A 139 -31.42 12.38 10.97
C GLU A 139 -30.36 11.28 11.09
N ARG A 140 -29.28 11.46 10.33
CA ARG A 140 -28.13 10.56 10.23
C ARG A 140 -26.85 11.38 10.23
N GLN A 141 -25.84 10.96 11.00
CA GLN A 141 -24.47 11.46 10.86
C GLN A 141 -23.52 10.28 10.71
N ILE A 142 -22.53 10.42 9.83
CA ILE A 142 -21.52 9.38 9.56
C ILE A 142 -20.69 9.17 10.82
N PHE A 143 -20.46 7.90 11.17
CA PHE A 143 -19.69 7.49 12.34
C PHE A 143 -18.58 6.55 11.88
N PRO A 144 -17.30 6.77 12.25
CA PRO A 144 -16.21 5.87 11.85
C PRO A 144 -16.42 4.51 12.52
N GLY A 145 -16.39 3.43 11.73
CA GLY A 145 -16.84 2.10 12.16
C GLY A 145 -16.06 1.55 13.37
N PRO A 146 -16.73 0.90 14.35
CA PRO A 146 -16.05 0.23 15.45
C PRO A 146 -15.27 -0.99 14.94
N LYS A 147 -14.07 -1.23 15.50
CA LYS A 147 -13.24 -2.39 15.13
C LYS A 147 -13.73 -3.64 15.87
N PHE A 148 -14.30 -4.59 15.11
CA PHE A 148 -14.56 -5.98 15.50
C PHE A 148 -15.17 -6.19 16.92
N PRO A 149 -16.38 -5.66 17.19
CA PRO A 149 -16.99 -5.70 18.52
C PRO A 149 -17.20 -7.13 19.07
N MET A 150 -17.29 -8.17 18.23
CA MET A 150 -17.49 -9.56 18.69
C MET A 150 -16.20 -10.38 18.85
N SER A 151 -15.15 -10.13 18.07
CA SER A 151 -13.92 -10.94 18.13
C SER A 151 -13.26 -10.92 19.53
N HIS A 152 -13.22 -9.73 20.14
CA HIS A 152 -12.69 -9.51 21.50
C HIS A 152 -13.53 -10.20 22.60
N GLN A 153 -14.84 -10.38 22.40
CA GLN A 153 -15.73 -11.04 23.36
C GLN A 153 -15.59 -12.57 23.36
N LEU A 154 -15.26 -13.17 22.22
CA LEU A 154 -15.22 -14.63 22.04
C LEU A 154 -13.82 -15.24 22.23
N TYR A 155 -12.76 -14.48 21.95
CA TYR A 155 -11.39 -15.01 21.87
C TYR A 155 -10.33 -14.23 22.67
N GLY A 156 -10.72 -13.16 23.37
CA GLY A 156 -9.81 -12.34 24.18
C GLY A 156 -8.94 -11.38 23.37
N PHE A 157 -8.18 -10.54 24.08
CA PHE A 157 -7.29 -9.55 23.46
C PHE A 157 -5.96 -10.21 22.98
N GLY A 158 -5.33 -9.63 21.96
CA GLY A 158 -4.04 -10.12 21.43
C GLY A 158 -4.10 -11.22 20.36
N SER A 159 -5.29 -11.66 19.93
CA SER A 159 -5.42 -12.55 18.76
C SER A 159 -5.54 -11.75 17.45
N GLU A 160 -4.56 -11.88 16.54
CA GLU A 160 -4.55 -11.20 15.22
C GLU A 160 -5.54 -11.85 14.22
N LEU A 161 -6.83 -11.77 14.53
CA LEU A 161 -7.94 -12.34 13.75
C LEU A 161 -8.35 -11.51 12.52
N GLU A 162 -7.37 -10.94 11.80
CA GLU A 162 -7.60 -10.49 10.41
C GLU A 162 -8.14 -11.64 9.54
N LYS A 163 -7.67 -12.86 9.84
CA LYS A 163 -7.89 -14.08 9.06
C LYS A 163 -8.54 -15.08 10.00
N GLY A 164 -9.84 -15.34 9.82
CA GLY A 164 -10.63 -16.13 10.76
C GLY A 164 -10.18 -17.58 10.75
N SER A 165 -9.40 -18.01 11.77
CA SER A 165 -8.64 -19.25 11.66
C SER A 165 -8.70 -20.20 12.86
N THR A 166 -8.95 -21.48 12.61
CA THR A 166 -8.73 -22.56 13.57
C THR A 166 -7.41 -23.29 13.30
N HIS A 167 -6.72 -23.64 14.38
CA HIS A 167 -5.58 -24.56 14.38
C HIS A 167 -6.04 -25.94 14.85
N TYR A 168 -5.70 -26.99 14.12
CA TYR A 168 -5.96 -28.37 14.50
C TYR A 168 -4.64 -29.14 14.60
N HIS A 169 -4.35 -29.72 15.77
CA HIS A 169 -3.19 -30.55 16.02
C HIS A 169 -3.54 -32.03 15.82
N ALA A 170 -2.91 -32.68 14.84
CA ALA A 170 -3.01 -34.13 14.70
C ALA A 170 -2.13 -34.83 15.76
N SER A 171 -2.58 -35.99 16.24
CA SER A 171 -1.82 -36.84 17.19
C SER A 171 -0.47 -37.34 16.66
N SER A 172 -0.21 -37.18 15.36
CA SER A 172 1.06 -37.43 14.68
C SER A 172 2.05 -36.24 14.70
N GLY A 173 1.71 -35.12 15.37
CA GLY A 173 2.62 -34.00 15.62
C GLY A 173 2.64 -32.89 14.57
N GLY A 174 1.78 -32.94 13.55
CA GLY A 174 1.60 -31.85 12.57
C GLY A 174 0.31 -31.06 12.79
N SER A 175 0.30 -29.79 12.37
CA SER A 175 -0.88 -28.91 12.48
C SER A 175 -1.39 -28.41 11.13
N PHE A 176 -2.72 -28.34 11.03
CA PHE A 176 -3.43 -27.64 9.97
C PHE A 176 -3.91 -26.29 10.50
N LYS A 177 -3.82 -25.24 9.67
CA LYS A 177 -4.46 -23.94 9.92
C LYS A 177 -5.48 -23.68 8.81
N PHE A 178 -6.77 -23.61 9.17
CA PHE A 178 -7.86 -23.35 8.25
C PHE A 178 -8.25 -21.87 8.36
N GLU A 179 -7.94 -21.05 7.36
CA GLU A 179 -8.17 -19.59 7.37
C GLU A 179 -9.28 -19.21 6.37
N ALA A 180 -10.26 -18.42 6.82
CA ALA A 180 -11.16 -17.68 5.94
C ALA A 180 -10.72 -16.21 5.79
N HIS A 181 -10.75 -15.73 4.55
CA HIS A 181 -10.41 -14.35 4.17
C HIS A 181 -11.63 -13.68 3.54
N PHE A 182 -11.85 -12.40 3.84
CA PHE A 182 -12.91 -11.57 3.28
C PHE A 182 -12.29 -10.55 2.32
N GLU A 183 -12.68 -10.56 1.05
CA GLU A 183 -12.31 -9.51 0.10
C GLU A 183 -13.35 -8.37 0.11
N GLN A 184 -12.89 -7.14 -0.06
CA GLN A 184 -13.77 -5.98 -0.12
C GLN A 184 -14.65 -6.02 -1.38
N VAL A 185 -15.96 -5.84 -1.20
CA VAL A 185 -16.95 -5.87 -2.29
C VAL A 185 -16.62 -4.79 -3.34
N PRO A 186 -16.22 -5.13 -4.58
CA PRO A 186 -15.59 -4.15 -5.50
C PRO A 186 -16.47 -2.98 -5.96
N TRP A 187 -17.79 -3.06 -5.75
CA TRP A 187 -18.76 -2.01 -6.11
C TRP A 187 -19.34 -1.25 -4.91
N ILE A 188 -18.94 -1.57 -3.67
CA ILE A 188 -19.30 -0.79 -2.47
C ILE A 188 -18.03 -0.13 -1.95
N ARG A 189 -17.97 1.21 -1.92
CA ARG A 189 -16.90 1.94 -1.23
C ARG A 189 -17.16 1.84 0.27
N GLN A 190 -16.21 1.28 1.02
CA GLN A 190 -16.32 1.02 2.46
C GLN A 190 -15.04 1.49 3.16
N GLU A 191 -15.13 1.87 4.44
CA GLU A 191 -13.95 2.16 5.26
C GLU A 191 -13.10 0.88 5.45
N PRO A 192 -11.76 0.99 5.57
CA PRO A 192 -10.95 -0.12 6.07
C PRO A 192 -11.53 -0.70 7.36
N TYR A 193 -11.41 -2.01 7.57
CA TYR A 193 -12.01 -2.77 8.68
C TYR A 193 -13.55 -2.91 8.65
N SER A 194 -14.29 -2.05 7.94
CA SER A 194 -15.76 -2.17 7.83
C SER A 194 -16.16 -3.27 6.84
N ARG A 195 -16.25 -4.53 7.31
CA ARG A 195 -16.72 -5.70 6.52
C ARG A 195 -18.23 -5.63 6.25
N ILE A 196 -18.64 -4.68 5.42
CA ILE A 196 -20.05 -4.48 5.07
C ILE A 196 -20.44 -5.43 3.94
N VAL A 197 -21.51 -6.20 4.16
CA VAL A 197 -22.19 -6.97 3.10
C VAL A 197 -23.59 -6.40 2.90
N LEU A 198 -24.04 -6.37 1.64
CA LEU A 198 -25.44 -6.13 1.34
C LEU A 198 -26.25 -7.42 1.58
N PRO A 199 -27.50 -7.31 2.04
CA PRO A 199 -28.51 -8.35 1.93
C PRO A 199 -28.57 -8.97 0.53
N GLY A 200 -28.77 -10.28 0.46
CA GLY A 200 -28.91 -11.01 -0.80
C GLY A 200 -27.63 -11.18 -1.63
N MET A 201 -26.46 -10.72 -1.15
CA MET A 201 -25.20 -10.95 -1.85
C MET A 201 -24.78 -12.42 -1.88
N TYR A 202 -24.33 -12.87 -3.06
CA TYR A 202 -23.70 -14.16 -3.29
C TYR A 202 -22.42 -14.31 -2.47
N VAL A 203 -22.46 -15.09 -1.38
CA VAL A 203 -21.36 -15.28 -0.42
C VAL A 203 -19.99 -15.57 -1.06
N PRO A 204 -19.89 -16.41 -2.10
CA PRO A 204 -18.60 -16.71 -2.76
C PRO A 204 -17.98 -15.54 -3.54
N SER A 205 -18.69 -14.42 -3.75
CA SER A 205 -18.14 -13.24 -4.43
C SER A 205 -17.20 -12.40 -3.57
N PHE A 206 -17.09 -12.70 -2.26
CA PHE A 206 -16.30 -11.91 -1.31
C PHE A 206 -15.62 -12.76 -0.22
N LEU A 207 -15.71 -14.10 -0.28
CA LEU A 207 -15.25 -14.98 0.78
C LEU A 207 -14.40 -16.15 0.25
N PHE A 208 -13.19 -16.26 0.78
CA PHE A 208 -12.15 -17.17 0.31
C PHE A 208 -11.72 -18.10 1.45
N LEU A 209 -11.58 -19.39 1.16
CA LEU A 209 -11.12 -20.40 2.11
C LEU A 209 -9.74 -20.91 1.72
N SER A 210 -8.83 -20.97 2.68
CA SER A 210 -7.47 -21.49 2.48
C SER A 210 -7.08 -22.45 3.60
N VAL A 211 -6.36 -23.51 3.25
CA VAL A 211 -5.91 -24.55 4.19
C VAL A 211 -4.39 -24.58 4.18
N LYS A 212 -3.75 -24.07 5.23
CA LYS A 212 -2.29 -24.05 5.36
C LYS A 212 -1.84 -25.28 6.15
N VAL A 213 -0.95 -26.07 5.54
CA VAL A 213 -0.35 -27.27 6.15
C VAL A 213 1.03 -26.88 6.68
N ALA A 214 1.19 -26.85 8.01
CA ALA A 214 2.42 -26.32 8.62
C ALA A 214 3.55 -27.36 8.77
N HIS A 215 3.30 -28.62 8.40
CA HIS A 215 4.21 -29.74 8.72
C HIS A 215 4.55 -30.60 7.50
N ARG A 216 5.85 -30.73 7.20
CA ARG A 216 6.36 -31.38 5.98
C ARG A 216 5.84 -32.80 5.76
N ARG A 217 5.85 -33.68 6.78
CA ARG A 217 5.31 -35.05 6.63
C ARG A 217 3.84 -35.12 6.22
N ILE A 218 3.04 -34.10 6.58
CA ILE A 218 1.65 -34.03 6.13
C ILE A 218 1.62 -33.57 4.67
N LEU A 219 2.46 -32.62 4.28
CA LEU A 219 2.63 -32.25 2.87
C LEU A 219 3.07 -33.45 2.01
N ASP A 220 4.01 -34.26 2.52
CA ASP A 220 4.51 -35.47 1.85
C ASP A 220 3.37 -36.50 1.66
N MET A 221 2.55 -36.77 2.70
CA MET A 221 1.34 -37.62 2.58
C MET A 221 0.34 -37.09 1.54
N LEU A 222 0.16 -35.76 1.47
CA LEU A 222 -0.77 -35.10 0.55
C LEU A 222 -0.27 -35.05 -0.90
N LEU A 223 0.98 -35.44 -1.15
CA LEU A 223 1.51 -35.70 -2.49
C LEU A 223 1.27 -37.15 -2.94
N GLU A 224 0.95 -38.07 -2.01
CA GLU A 224 0.63 -39.48 -2.31
C GLU A 224 -0.88 -39.71 -2.46
N GLU A 225 -1.73 -39.15 -1.59
CA GLU A 225 -3.20 -39.21 -1.72
C GLU A 225 -3.87 -37.83 -1.56
N PRO A 226 -4.90 -37.49 -2.36
CA PRO A 226 -5.61 -36.22 -2.22
C PRO A 226 -6.52 -36.19 -0.99
N LEU A 227 -6.66 -35.01 -0.38
CA LEU A 227 -7.73 -34.77 0.60
C LEU A 227 -9.09 -34.76 -0.08
N HIS A 228 -10.04 -35.53 0.45
CA HIS A 228 -11.45 -35.43 0.07
C HIS A 228 -12.16 -34.39 0.92
N LEU A 229 -12.71 -33.38 0.24
CA LEU A 229 -13.76 -32.54 0.77
C LEU A 229 -15.07 -33.33 0.79
N THR A 230 -15.52 -33.76 1.97
CA THR A 230 -16.68 -34.67 2.13
C THR A 230 -17.96 -33.98 2.58
N ASN A 231 -17.87 -32.89 3.35
CA ASN A 231 -19.01 -32.03 3.67
C ASN A 231 -18.56 -30.58 3.81
N VAL A 232 -19.38 -29.64 3.34
CA VAL A 232 -19.28 -28.21 3.65
C VAL A 232 -20.59 -27.76 4.28
N ARG A 233 -20.48 -27.29 5.52
CA ARG A 233 -21.59 -26.76 6.30
C ARG A 233 -21.34 -25.28 6.62
N VAL A 234 -22.19 -24.41 6.08
CA VAL A 234 -22.15 -22.95 6.28
C VAL A 234 -23.30 -22.56 7.19
N GLU A 235 -22.97 -22.04 8.37
CA GLU A 235 -23.93 -21.52 9.34
C GLU A 235 -23.84 -19.99 9.37
N PHE A 236 -24.98 -19.32 9.20
CA PHE A 236 -25.13 -17.90 9.45
C PHE A 236 -25.65 -17.72 10.88
N GLN A 237 -24.89 -17.01 11.71
CA GLN A 237 -25.12 -16.88 13.14
C GLN A 237 -25.48 -15.42 13.46
N GLU A 238 -26.74 -15.18 13.83
CA GLU A 238 -27.21 -13.92 14.41
C GLU A 238 -26.76 -13.87 15.88
N PHE A 239 -25.95 -12.87 16.24
CA PHE A 239 -25.61 -12.58 17.64
C PHE A 239 -26.47 -11.41 18.12
N SER A 240 -27.28 -11.66 19.15
CA SER A 240 -28.05 -10.66 19.88
C SER A 240 -27.50 -10.51 21.30
N CYS A 241 -26.86 -9.38 21.61
CA CYS A 241 -26.36 -9.05 22.94
C CYS A 241 -27.19 -7.91 23.56
N VAL A 242 -27.55 -8.04 24.83
CA VAL A 242 -28.21 -6.97 25.60
C VAL A 242 -27.43 -6.72 26.89
N PRO A 243 -26.70 -5.59 27.02
CA PRO A 243 -26.06 -5.22 28.27
C PRO A 243 -27.11 -4.70 29.27
N ASN A 244 -27.16 -5.33 30.45
CA ASN A 244 -27.88 -4.82 31.62
C ASN A 244 -26.86 -4.47 32.72
N LYS A 245 -27.21 -3.63 33.69
CA LYS A 245 -26.25 -3.06 34.69
C LYS A 245 -25.48 -4.09 35.54
N TYR A 246 -25.85 -5.37 35.53
CA TYR A 246 -25.22 -6.41 36.35
C TYR A 246 -24.99 -7.75 35.62
N LEU A 247 -25.50 -7.92 34.40
CA LEU A 247 -25.54 -9.19 33.68
C LEU A 247 -25.46 -8.98 32.16
N GLN A 248 -24.74 -9.86 31.47
CA GLN A 248 -24.60 -9.88 30.01
C GLN A 248 -25.26 -11.15 29.46
N SER A 249 -26.17 -10.97 28.50
CA SER A 249 -26.84 -12.09 27.82
C SER A 249 -26.57 -12.04 26.32
N THR A 250 -25.94 -13.09 25.80
CA THR A 250 -25.65 -13.25 24.37
C THR A 250 -26.47 -14.42 23.82
N GLU A 251 -27.53 -14.10 23.08
CA GLU A 251 -28.31 -15.10 22.35
C GLU A 251 -27.68 -15.31 20.96
N VAL A 252 -27.28 -16.55 20.66
CA VAL A 252 -26.76 -16.94 19.34
C VAL A 252 -27.80 -17.76 18.61
N ARG A 253 -28.31 -17.26 17.48
CA ARG A 253 -29.24 -17.99 16.60
C ARG A 253 -28.54 -18.39 15.31
N SER A 254 -28.30 -19.69 15.11
CA SER A 254 -27.70 -20.22 13.88
C SER A 254 -28.75 -20.69 12.87
N LYS A 255 -28.68 -20.20 11.63
CA LYS A 255 -29.38 -20.74 10.47
C LYS A 255 -28.37 -21.42 9.55
N VAL A 256 -28.53 -22.71 9.28
CA VAL A 256 -27.70 -23.42 8.31
C VAL A 256 -28.10 -22.97 6.90
N LEU A 257 -27.18 -22.34 6.17
CA LEU A 257 -27.39 -21.90 4.78
C LEU A 257 -27.07 -23.02 3.78
N VAL A 258 -26.01 -23.79 4.08
CA VAL A 258 -25.55 -24.92 3.27
C VAL A 258 -25.17 -26.05 4.23
N ASP A 259 -25.61 -27.27 3.96
CA ASP A 259 -25.06 -28.51 4.51
C ASP A 259 -25.02 -29.51 3.34
N LYS A 260 -23.90 -29.54 2.61
CA LYS A 260 -23.77 -30.31 1.37
C LYS A 260 -22.61 -31.28 1.46
N LYS A 261 -22.98 -32.57 1.45
CA LYS A 261 -22.03 -33.63 1.09
C LYS A 261 -21.48 -33.33 -0.30
N ILE A 262 -20.17 -33.22 -0.36
CA ILE A 262 -19.39 -32.99 -1.58
C ILE A 262 -18.47 -34.21 -1.73
N SER A 263 -17.97 -34.45 -2.94
CA SER A 263 -16.91 -35.43 -3.18
C SER A 263 -15.90 -34.81 -4.11
N MET A 264 -15.04 -33.93 -3.58
CA MET A 264 -14.02 -33.22 -4.34
C MET A 264 -12.63 -33.57 -3.82
N GLU A 265 -11.78 -34.10 -4.69
CA GLU A 265 -10.36 -34.37 -4.42
C GLU A 265 -9.55 -33.07 -4.58
N ILE A 266 -8.83 -32.69 -3.52
CA ILE A 266 -8.01 -31.46 -3.48
C ILE A 266 -6.57 -31.82 -3.90
N PHE A 267 -6.30 -31.78 -5.21
CA PHE A 267 -4.99 -32.12 -5.79
C PHE A 267 -3.93 -30.99 -5.76
N ARG A 268 -4.33 -29.74 -5.51
CA ARG A 268 -3.43 -28.61 -5.23
C ARG A 268 -4.10 -27.68 -4.20
N VAL A 269 -3.31 -27.18 -3.25
CA VAL A 269 -3.75 -26.22 -2.24
C VAL A 269 -3.79 -24.80 -2.85
N ASN A 270 -4.79 -24.53 -3.71
CA ASN A 270 -5.27 -23.20 -4.15
C ASN A 270 -6.35 -23.33 -5.27
N ARG A 271 -7.63 -23.58 -4.93
CA ARG A 271 -8.80 -23.40 -5.85
C ARG A 271 -10.09 -23.07 -5.09
N LEU A 272 -10.97 -22.30 -5.75
CA LEU A 272 -12.24 -21.78 -5.21
C LEU A 272 -13.46 -22.71 -5.45
N LEU A 273 -14.55 -22.43 -4.73
CA LEU A 273 -15.88 -23.07 -4.81
C LEU A 273 -17.00 -22.04 -4.61
N THR A 274 -18.16 -22.20 -5.26
CA THR A 274 -19.25 -21.19 -5.25
C THR A 274 -20.68 -21.79 -5.17
N LEU A 275 -21.57 -21.24 -4.32
CA LEU A 275 -22.97 -21.63 -4.09
C LEU A 275 -23.85 -20.46 -3.53
N PRO A 276 -25.20 -20.51 -3.67
CA PRO A 276 -26.19 -19.51 -3.16
C PRO A 276 -26.87 -19.89 -1.81
N ASP A 277 -27.72 -19.10 -1.10
CA ASP A 277 -27.95 -17.63 -0.94
C ASP A 277 -29.01 -17.34 0.19
N ASN A 278 -29.22 -16.06 0.59
CA ASN A 278 -30.41 -15.47 1.29
C ASN A 278 -30.68 -15.88 2.78
N PHE A 279 -31.35 -15.14 3.69
CA PHE A 279 -32.11 -13.87 3.87
C PHE A 279 -32.43 -13.80 5.40
N TYR A 280 -32.70 -12.69 6.14
CA TYR A 280 -32.70 -11.21 5.94
C TYR A 280 -32.56 -10.53 7.34
N ASP A 281 -32.99 -9.26 7.56
CA ASP A 281 -32.42 -8.31 8.56
C ASP A 281 -33.48 -7.42 9.29
N CYS A 282 -33.29 -6.74 10.44
CA CYS A 282 -32.16 -6.54 11.37
C CYS A 282 -32.62 -6.22 12.83
N PHE A 283 -31.68 -6.25 13.80
CA PHE A 283 -31.75 -5.70 15.18
C PHE A 283 -30.41 -4.97 15.40
N ILE A 284 -29.89 -4.74 16.62
CA ILE A 284 -28.41 -4.66 16.73
C ILE A 284 -27.90 -6.10 16.59
N ARG A 285 -27.58 -6.47 15.35
CA ARG A 285 -27.02 -7.79 15.00
C ARG A 285 -25.62 -7.58 14.46
N THR A 286 -24.66 -8.19 15.13
CA THR A 286 -23.43 -8.60 14.44
C THR A 286 -23.70 -9.99 13.88
N TYR A 287 -23.34 -10.23 12.63
CA TYR A 287 -23.54 -11.54 12.01
C TYR A 287 -22.21 -12.26 11.85
N GLY A 288 -22.18 -13.54 12.19
CA GLY A 288 -21.04 -14.40 11.97
C GLY A 288 -21.33 -15.43 10.89
N LEU A 289 -20.44 -15.60 9.92
CA LEU A 289 -20.46 -16.77 9.06
C LEU A 289 -19.49 -17.81 9.63
N LYS A 290 -20.03 -18.89 10.18
CA LYS A 290 -19.25 -20.06 10.61
C LYS A 290 -19.25 -21.10 9.49
N ILE A 291 -18.11 -21.29 8.85
CA ILE A 291 -17.91 -22.33 7.84
C ILE A 291 -17.22 -23.51 8.50
N THR A 292 -17.89 -24.66 8.53
CA THR A 292 -17.35 -25.94 8.98
C THR A 292 -17.12 -26.85 7.78
N VAL A 293 -15.93 -27.43 7.68
CA VAL A 293 -15.51 -28.29 6.56
C VAL A 293 -15.06 -29.64 7.09
N ALA A 294 -15.69 -30.71 6.59
CA ALA A 294 -15.26 -32.08 6.84
C ALA A 294 -14.27 -32.52 5.74
N LEU A 295 -13.04 -32.81 6.16
CA LEU A 295 -11.98 -33.35 5.33
C LEU A 295 -11.72 -34.80 5.71
N SER A 296 -11.44 -35.66 4.73
CA SER A 296 -11.04 -37.06 4.97
C SER A 296 -9.93 -37.51 4.04
N HIS A 297 -9.05 -38.36 4.55
CA HIS A 297 -8.02 -39.07 3.78
C HIS A 297 -8.53 -40.49 3.47
N LYS A 298 -8.20 -41.10 2.32
CA LYS A 298 -8.67 -42.47 1.98
C LYS A 298 -8.22 -43.50 3.03
N SER A 299 -7.03 -43.28 3.57
CA SER A 299 -6.33 -44.14 4.54
C SER A 299 -6.33 -43.60 5.99
N GLY A 300 -7.08 -42.54 6.31
CA GLY A 300 -6.99 -41.84 7.61
C GLY A 300 -8.31 -41.29 8.16
N PRO A 301 -8.33 -40.84 9.43
CA PRO A 301 -9.53 -40.32 10.07
C PRO A 301 -10.02 -39.02 9.40
N SER A 302 -11.34 -38.83 9.38
CA SER A 302 -11.93 -37.55 8.99
C SER A 302 -11.82 -36.53 10.13
N PHE A 303 -11.67 -35.26 9.77
CA PHE A 303 -11.56 -34.14 10.70
C PHE A 303 -12.40 -32.95 10.23
N ASN A 304 -13.00 -32.25 11.18
CA ASN A 304 -13.78 -31.04 10.95
C ASN A 304 -12.92 -29.81 11.30
N ALA A 305 -12.62 -28.98 10.32
CA ALA A 305 -12.07 -27.64 10.54
C ALA A 305 -13.21 -26.61 10.52
N SER A 306 -13.08 -25.48 11.22
CA SER A 306 -14.08 -24.41 11.13
C SER A 306 -13.52 -23.00 11.23
N ALA A 307 -13.78 -22.16 10.23
CA ALA A 307 -13.51 -20.73 10.29
C ALA A 307 -14.75 -19.95 10.74
N PHE A 308 -14.52 -18.77 11.31
CA PHE A 308 -15.55 -17.80 11.64
C PHE A 308 -15.18 -16.44 11.05
N VAL A 309 -16.13 -15.77 10.39
CA VAL A 309 -15.94 -14.42 9.83
C VAL A 309 -17.07 -13.52 10.33
N GLU A 310 -16.69 -12.46 11.04
CA GLU A 310 -17.56 -11.37 11.47
C GLU A 310 -17.93 -10.48 10.28
N LEU A 311 -19.23 -10.21 10.10
CA LEU A 311 -19.85 -9.49 8.99
C LEU A 311 -20.84 -8.44 9.53
N ASN A 312 -20.81 -7.24 8.95
CA ASN A 312 -21.82 -6.21 9.17
C ASN A 312 -22.80 -6.22 8.00
N VAL A 313 -24.04 -6.67 8.23
CA VAL A 313 -25.07 -6.57 7.19
C VAL A 313 -25.69 -5.18 7.24
N ALA A 314 -25.67 -4.48 6.10
CA ALA A 314 -26.12 -3.10 6.00
C ALA A 314 -27.45 -2.96 5.25
N GLN A 315 -28.32 -2.07 5.69
CA GLN A 315 -29.59 -1.83 4.99
C GLN A 315 -29.37 -0.99 3.72
N GLU A 316 -29.98 -1.40 2.60
CA GLU A 316 -30.10 -0.55 1.41
C GLU A 316 -30.95 0.68 1.72
N LYS A 317 -30.43 1.87 1.45
CA LYS A 317 -31.17 3.13 1.51
C LYS A 317 -31.05 3.88 0.20
N TYR A 318 -32.20 4.24 -0.36
CA TYR A 318 -32.29 4.98 -1.62
C TYR A 318 -32.59 6.45 -1.33
N GLU A 319 -31.65 7.34 -1.67
CA GLU A 319 -31.79 8.79 -1.48
C GLU A 319 -31.69 9.52 -2.83
N ARG A 320 -32.65 10.41 -3.11
CA ARG A 320 -32.59 11.36 -4.22
C ARG A 320 -32.01 12.67 -3.70
N ILE A 321 -30.93 13.13 -4.31
CA ILE A 321 -30.32 14.43 -4.00
C ILE A 321 -30.63 15.38 -5.17
N HIS A 322 -31.23 16.52 -4.86
CA HIS A 322 -31.44 17.60 -5.83
C HIS A 322 -30.15 18.41 -6.03
N GLU A 323 -30.00 18.96 -7.23
CA GLU A 323 -28.88 19.81 -7.67
C GLU A 323 -28.48 20.90 -6.66
N LYS A 324 -29.48 21.53 -6.02
CA LYS A 324 -29.29 22.57 -4.99
C LYS A 324 -28.70 22.08 -3.64
N ASP A 325 -28.89 20.81 -3.29
CA ASP A 325 -28.61 20.28 -1.94
C ASP A 325 -27.20 19.65 -1.81
N ILE A 326 -26.45 19.60 -2.91
CA ILE A 326 -25.15 18.92 -3.01
C ILE A 326 -24.03 19.60 -2.20
N PHE A 327 -24.17 20.90 -1.94
CA PHE A 327 -23.24 21.65 -1.09
C PHE A 327 -23.63 21.60 0.41
N ASN A 328 -24.64 20.82 0.79
CA ASN A 328 -25.05 20.66 2.17
C ASN A 328 -24.08 19.70 2.92
N PRO A 329 -23.46 20.12 4.03
CA PRO A 329 -22.54 19.28 4.81
C PRO A 329 -23.13 17.93 5.27
N ARG A 330 -24.46 17.78 5.31
CA ARG A 330 -25.14 16.49 5.58
C ARG A 330 -24.77 15.37 4.60
N TYR A 331 -24.34 15.71 3.39
CA TYR A 331 -23.92 14.75 2.36
C TYR A 331 -22.41 14.67 2.17
N MET A 332 -21.64 15.55 2.83
CA MET A 332 -20.17 15.51 2.79
C MET A 332 -19.63 14.73 3.98
N GLY A 333 -19.01 13.58 3.72
CA GLY A 333 -18.04 13.02 4.67
C GLY A 333 -16.81 13.92 4.76
N THR A 334 -15.95 13.69 5.76
CA THR A 334 -14.67 14.41 5.89
C THR A 334 -13.75 14.21 4.68
N ASP A 335 -13.96 13.15 3.90
CA ASP A 335 -13.19 12.78 2.72
C ASP A 335 -13.74 13.45 1.44
N GLY A 336 -13.58 14.77 1.37
CA GLY A 336 -13.45 15.61 0.15
C GLY A 336 -14.37 15.38 -1.07
N ILE A 337 -15.21 16.38 -1.40
CA ILE A 337 -15.70 16.55 -2.77
C ILE A 337 -14.61 17.17 -3.66
N GLU A 338 -13.91 16.33 -4.42
CA GLU A 338 -13.21 16.75 -5.66
C GLU A 338 -13.61 15.87 -6.88
N THR A 339 -14.67 15.07 -6.78
CA THR A 339 -15.27 14.40 -7.96
C THR A 339 -16.80 14.33 -7.87
N CYS A 340 -17.51 15.38 -8.33
CA CYS A 340 -18.80 15.22 -9.01
C CYS A 340 -19.29 16.53 -9.65
N TYR A 341 -19.04 16.72 -10.95
CA TYR A 341 -20.00 17.33 -11.89
C TYR A 341 -19.54 17.07 -13.35
N GLY A 342 -20.20 16.11 -14.02
CA GLY A 342 -20.18 15.91 -15.48
C GLY A 342 -19.01 15.13 -16.13
N THR A 343 -19.21 14.19 -17.06
CA THR A 343 -20.45 13.44 -17.37
C THR A 343 -20.16 12.12 -18.13
N HIS A 344 -20.59 11.00 -17.54
CA HIS A 344 -21.15 9.77 -18.16
C HIS A 344 -20.37 8.78 -19.08
N SER A 345 -20.96 7.57 -19.14
CA SER A 345 -20.72 6.34 -19.94
C SER A 345 -19.28 5.76 -19.98
N SER A 346 -18.93 4.76 -19.16
CA SER A 346 -19.27 3.30 -19.23
C SER A 346 -18.54 2.54 -20.36
N LEU A 347 -17.99 1.33 -20.21
CA LEU A 347 -18.14 0.26 -19.19
C LEU A 347 -16.77 -0.29 -18.70
N LYS A 348 -16.76 -1.02 -17.57
CA LYS A 348 -15.81 -2.13 -17.29
C LYS A 348 -16.57 -3.46 -17.37
N PRO A 349 -15.91 -4.61 -17.62
CA PRO A 349 -15.73 -5.56 -16.52
C PRO A 349 -14.45 -6.45 -16.59
N PHE A 350 -14.14 -7.15 -15.48
CA PHE A 350 -13.16 -8.25 -15.31
C PHE A 350 -11.65 -7.89 -15.57
N GLN A 351 -10.67 -8.31 -14.75
CA GLN A 351 -10.15 -9.66 -14.41
C GLN A 351 -9.57 -10.38 -15.65
N THR A 352 -8.43 -11.11 -15.57
CA THR A 352 -7.68 -11.64 -14.41
C THR A 352 -6.16 -11.78 -14.70
N SER A 353 -5.48 -12.61 -13.90
CA SER A 353 -4.23 -13.36 -14.16
C SER A 353 -2.88 -12.63 -14.09
N GLU A 354 -2.19 -12.90 -12.99
CA GLU A 354 -0.75 -13.18 -12.94
C GLU A 354 -0.37 -14.29 -13.96
N PRO A 355 0.93 -14.49 -14.21
CA PRO A 355 1.45 -15.85 -14.06
C PRO A 355 2.52 -15.93 -12.96
N THR A 356 2.25 -16.79 -11.98
CA THR A 356 3.26 -17.45 -11.15
C THR A 356 3.87 -18.65 -11.92
N ASP A 357 4.58 -19.53 -11.19
CA ASP A 357 5.05 -20.86 -11.60
C ASP A 357 6.30 -20.89 -12.52
N ASP A 358 7.35 -21.68 -12.23
CA ASP A 358 7.76 -22.21 -10.92
C ASP A 358 9.24 -22.66 -10.89
N SER A 359 9.70 -22.88 -9.67
CA SER A 359 10.90 -23.57 -9.17
C SER A 359 11.60 -24.66 -10.01
N LEU A 360 12.91 -24.81 -9.75
CA LEU A 360 13.51 -26.06 -9.23
C LEU A 360 14.92 -25.80 -8.65
N SER A 361 15.53 -26.77 -7.94
CA SER A 361 16.74 -26.51 -7.13
C SER A 361 17.71 -27.68 -6.96
N SER A 362 18.91 -27.35 -6.49
CA SER A 362 19.85 -28.18 -5.69
C SER A 362 20.80 -29.16 -6.41
N PHE A 363 21.90 -29.47 -5.70
CA PHE A 363 23.09 -30.29 -6.03
C PHE A 363 24.18 -29.59 -6.89
N SER A 364 25.49 -29.67 -6.56
CA SER A 364 26.24 -30.48 -5.57
C SER A 364 27.36 -29.70 -4.86
N ARG A 365 27.88 -30.23 -3.73
CA ARG A 365 29.18 -29.81 -3.15
C ARG A 365 30.35 -30.43 -3.91
N LEU A 366 31.42 -29.66 -4.16
CA LEU A 366 32.82 -30.13 -4.33
C LEU A 366 33.78 -28.97 -3.97
N ASN A 367 35.02 -29.27 -3.58
CA ASN A 367 36.03 -28.31 -3.11
C ASN A 367 37.20 -28.14 -4.10
N ALA A 368 37.85 -26.96 -4.06
CA ALA A 368 39.14 -26.62 -4.70
C ALA A 368 39.13 -26.60 -6.25
N ASP A 369 39.90 -25.76 -6.96
CA ASP A 369 41.30 -25.36 -6.71
C ASP A 369 41.62 -23.89 -7.08
N GLU A 370 42.69 -23.32 -6.49
CA GLU A 370 43.15 -21.94 -6.64
C GLU A 370 44.41 -21.83 -7.53
N ALA A 371 44.26 -21.92 -8.86
CA ALA A 371 45.43 -21.88 -9.77
C ALA A 371 45.29 -21.05 -11.06
N THR A 372 44.17 -21.17 -11.80
CA THR A 372 44.11 -20.69 -13.19
C THR A 372 42.93 -19.76 -13.48
N GLY A 373 43.11 -18.46 -13.24
CA GLY A 373 42.14 -17.44 -13.60
C GLY A 373 41.99 -17.25 -15.12
N LYS A 374 41.06 -17.99 -15.75
CA LYS A 374 40.56 -17.80 -17.13
C LYS A 374 39.24 -18.57 -17.31
N PHE A 375 38.19 -17.90 -17.78
CA PHE A 375 36.95 -18.55 -18.22
C PHE A 375 36.68 -18.29 -19.70
N GLN A 376 36.66 -19.36 -20.49
CA GLN A 376 36.10 -19.37 -21.84
C GLN A 376 34.65 -19.87 -21.79
N ARG A 377 33.79 -19.36 -22.67
CA ARG A 377 32.38 -19.80 -22.76
C ARG A 377 32.27 -21.06 -23.62
N TYR A 378 31.61 -22.08 -23.09
CA TYR A 378 31.07 -23.19 -23.89
C TYR A 378 29.55 -23.16 -23.84
N CYS A 379 28.92 -23.39 -24.98
CA CYS A 379 27.47 -23.53 -25.11
C CYS A 379 27.16 -24.97 -25.50
N PHE A 380 26.35 -25.67 -24.71
CA PHE A 380 25.94 -27.04 -25.01
C PHE A 380 24.58 -27.04 -25.69
N SER A 381 24.51 -27.62 -26.90
CA SER A 381 23.27 -28.01 -27.54
C SER A 381 23.16 -29.53 -27.50
N MET A 382 22.09 -30.06 -26.88
CA MET A 382 21.74 -31.47 -27.01
C MET A 382 20.76 -31.63 -28.18
N HIS A 383 21.27 -32.07 -29.34
CA HIS A 383 20.42 -32.63 -30.38
C HIS A 383 20.44 -34.17 -30.31
N ASN A 384 19.27 -34.77 -30.17
CA ASN A 384 19.11 -36.21 -30.10
C ASN A 384 18.94 -36.80 -31.50
N ASN A 385 20.00 -37.42 -32.06
CA ASN A 385 19.89 -38.69 -32.79
C ASN A 385 21.26 -39.28 -33.18
N ARG A 386 21.23 -40.48 -33.79
CA ARG A 386 22.38 -41.34 -34.08
C ARG A 386 23.18 -40.92 -35.33
N GLU A 387 24.33 -41.57 -35.48
CA GLU A 387 25.13 -41.75 -36.71
C GLU A 387 26.09 -40.64 -37.19
N LYS A 388 27.28 -40.67 -36.58
CA LYS A 388 28.60 -40.77 -37.26
C LYS A 388 28.81 -39.97 -38.56
N GLY A 389 29.55 -38.87 -38.47
CA GLY A 389 30.29 -38.29 -39.59
C GLY A 389 31.10 -37.08 -39.15
N CYS A 390 32.41 -37.07 -39.36
CA CYS A 390 33.27 -35.94 -39.00
C CYS A 390 34.41 -35.77 -40.01
N PHE A 391 34.45 -34.62 -40.68
CA PHE A 391 35.63 -34.07 -41.34
C PHE A 391 35.56 -32.53 -41.31
N LEU A 392 36.65 -31.90 -40.87
CA LEU A 392 36.95 -30.51 -41.20
C LEU A 392 37.44 -30.44 -42.64
N LEU A 393 37.23 -29.30 -43.30
CA LEU A 393 38.33 -28.63 -44.01
C LEU A 393 38.10 -27.14 -44.21
N SER A 394 39.20 -26.43 -44.41
CA SER A 394 39.31 -24.97 -44.46
C SER A 394 38.51 -24.34 -45.59
N ALA A 395 38.00 -23.13 -45.34
CA ALA A 395 37.61 -22.22 -46.41
C ALA A 395 38.85 -21.50 -46.94
N ASP A 396 39.50 -22.05 -47.96
CA ASP A 396 40.29 -21.24 -48.91
C ASP A 396 40.54 -21.98 -50.24
N ILE A 397 40.75 -21.21 -51.32
CA ILE A 397 41.12 -21.66 -52.68
C ILE A 397 40.15 -22.67 -53.36
N MET A 398 39.25 -22.15 -54.20
CA MET A 398 39.34 -22.43 -55.65
C MET A 398 38.50 -21.44 -56.49
N LYS A 399 39.15 -20.72 -57.41
CA LYS A 399 38.50 -20.10 -58.57
C LYS A 399 38.47 -21.12 -59.70
N GLY A 400 37.30 -21.46 -60.23
CA GLY A 400 37.16 -22.37 -61.38
C GLY A 400 35.79 -22.21 -62.08
N PRO A 401 35.68 -22.29 -63.42
CA PRO A 401 34.57 -21.63 -64.12
C PRO A 401 33.64 -22.60 -64.88
N LYS A 402 32.43 -22.86 -64.35
CA LYS A 402 31.35 -23.60 -65.05
C LYS A 402 29.92 -23.10 -64.72
N PHE A 403 29.69 -21.79 -64.77
CA PHE A 403 28.34 -21.19 -64.84
C PHE A 403 28.42 -19.85 -65.59
N ALA A 404 28.53 -19.90 -66.92
CA ALA A 404 28.63 -18.72 -67.79
C ALA A 404 27.48 -18.63 -68.81
N ASP A 405 27.08 -19.76 -69.40
CA ASP A 405 26.24 -19.82 -70.61
C ASP A 405 24.75 -19.59 -70.37
N SER A 406 24.36 -19.13 -69.17
CA SER A 406 22.99 -18.69 -68.84
C SER A 406 22.90 -17.19 -68.54
N ARG A 407 24.00 -16.43 -68.70
CA ARG A 407 24.08 -15.03 -68.25
C ARG A 407 24.13 -13.98 -69.36
N MET A 408 24.39 -14.37 -70.61
CA MET A 408 24.40 -13.41 -71.73
C MET A 408 23.00 -12.97 -72.16
N GLU A 409 21.98 -13.82 -72.02
CA GLU A 409 20.61 -13.49 -72.44
C GLU A 409 19.89 -12.53 -71.47
N LEU A 410 20.42 -12.36 -70.24
CA LEU A 410 19.94 -11.34 -69.29
C LEU A 410 20.49 -9.93 -69.58
N HIS A 411 21.63 -9.80 -70.26
CA HIS A 411 22.30 -8.51 -70.43
C HIS A 411 21.60 -7.57 -71.42
N SER A 412 20.72 -8.07 -72.28
CA SER A 412 19.84 -7.25 -73.11
C SER A 412 18.63 -6.68 -72.34
N GLN A 413 18.20 -7.35 -71.26
CA GLN A 413 17.09 -6.88 -70.41
C GLN A 413 17.57 -5.88 -69.34
N LEU A 414 18.76 -6.08 -68.77
CA LEU A 414 19.34 -5.16 -67.77
C LEU A 414 19.53 -3.72 -68.27
N ASN A 415 19.76 -3.53 -69.57
CA ASN A 415 19.84 -2.19 -70.17
C ASN A 415 18.48 -1.46 -70.28
N SER A 416 17.39 -2.08 -69.82
CA SER A 416 16.07 -1.44 -69.64
C SER A 416 15.67 -1.26 -68.16
N THR A 417 16.56 -1.63 -67.22
CA THR A 417 16.32 -1.50 -65.77
C THR A 417 17.05 -0.33 -65.10
N SER A 418 17.95 0.37 -65.81
CA SER A 418 18.54 1.63 -65.35
C SER A 418 17.46 2.71 -65.18
N ASP A 419 16.70 2.93 -66.25
CA ASP A 419 15.80 4.06 -66.42
C ASP A 419 14.65 4.01 -65.40
N SER A 420 14.17 2.80 -65.07
CA SER A 420 13.12 2.58 -64.06
C SER A 420 13.62 2.69 -62.61
N ALA A 421 14.91 2.51 -62.36
CA ALA A 421 15.53 2.73 -61.05
C ALA A 421 15.82 4.22 -60.80
N GLU A 422 16.25 4.96 -61.85
CA GLU A 422 16.38 6.42 -61.82
C GLU A 422 15.01 7.12 -61.72
N GLU A 423 14.00 6.66 -62.48
CA GLU A 423 12.63 7.17 -62.36
C GLU A 423 12.08 6.96 -60.93
N LEU A 424 12.28 5.77 -60.35
CA LEU A 424 11.90 5.47 -58.97
C LEU A 424 12.62 6.40 -57.97
N HIS A 425 13.92 6.66 -58.14
CA HIS A 425 14.65 7.62 -57.30
C HIS A 425 14.07 9.03 -57.42
N SER A 426 13.79 9.49 -58.64
CA SER A 426 13.23 10.83 -58.90
C SER A 426 11.83 11.02 -58.31
N GLN A 427 10.97 9.99 -58.39
CA GLN A 427 9.63 10.04 -57.79
C GLN A 427 9.69 10.03 -56.26
N LEU A 428 10.67 9.35 -55.66
CA LEU A 428 10.83 9.28 -54.21
C LEU A 428 11.53 10.50 -53.61
N SER A 429 12.47 11.11 -54.32
CA SER A 429 13.15 12.34 -53.87
C SER A 429 12.20 13.55 -53.77
N THR A 430 11.06 13.49 -54.45
CA THR A 430 10.01 14.52 -54.47
C THR A 430 8.76 14.16 -53.67
N SER A 431 8.72 13.00 -53.01
CA SER A 431 7.58 12.56 -52.19
C SER A 431 7.63 13.09 -50.75
N ASP A 432 6.49 13.59 -50.24
CA ASP A 432 6.30 13.93 -48.83
C ASP A 432 6.50 12.72 -47.88
N ASN A 433 6.18 11.52 -48.36
CA ASN A 433 6.23 10.25 -47.63
C ASN A 433 6.80 9.13 -48.52
N PRO A 434 8.14 9.11 -48.72
CA PRO A 434 8.80 8.22 -49.67
C PRO A 434 8.84 6.77 -49.18
N LEU A 435 8.73 6.52 -47.86
CA LEU A 435 8.72 5.15 -47.33
C LEU A 435 7.53 4.34 -47.85
N TRP A 436 6.36 4.99 -47.93
CA TRP A 436 5.13 4.37 -48.41
C TRP A 436 5.06 4.37 -49.95
N ASP A 437 5.42 5.48 -50.58
CA ASP A 437 5.40 5.56 -52.05
C ASP A 437 6.39 4.56 -52.67
N PHE A 438 7.52 4.29 -52.01
CA PHE A 438 8.43 3.22 -52.39
C PHE A 438 7.74 1.85 -52.37
N VAL A 439 7.02 1.51 -51.30
CA VAL A 439 6.31 0.23 -51.17
C VAL A 439 5.27 0.06 -52.28
N VAL A 440 4.49 1.12 -52.57
CA VAL A 440 3.43 1.10 -53.60
C VAL A 440 4.03 1.03 -55.02
N LEU A 441 5.05 1.83 -55.31
CA LEU A 441 5.72 1.81 -56.62
C LEU A 441 6.43 0.48 -56.87
N ARG A 442 7.14 -0.06 -55.86
CA ARG A 442 7.81 -1.37 -55.94
C ARG A 442 6.82 -2.52 -56.12
N LYS A 443 5.71 -2.51 -55.36
CA LYS A 443 4.59 -3.47 -55.53
C LYS A 443 4.03 -3.42 -56.95
N LYS A 444 3.83 -2.22 -57.51
CA LYS A 444 3.35 -2.01 -58.88
C LYS A 444 4.36 -2.51 -59.93
N GLN A 445 5.65 -2.19 -59.79
CA GLN A 445 6.73 -2.69 -60.66
C GLN A 445 6.74 -4.24 -60.71
N ILE A 446 6.70 -4.89 -59.55
CA ILE A 446 6.66 -6.36 -59.45
C ILE A 446 5.41 -6.93 -60.12
N GLN A 447 4.23 -6.31 -59.92
CA GLN A 447 3.00 -6.73 -60.61
C GLN A 447 3.05 -6.52 -62.13
N GLN A 448 3.72 -5.48 -62.61
CA GLN A 448 3.89 -5.19 -64.04
C GLN A 448 4.94 -6.09 -64.72
N SER A 449 5.87 -6.67 -63.97
CA SER A 449 6.93 -7.57 -64.49
C SER A 449 6.41 -8.88 -65.12
N GLY A 450 5.14 -9.24 -64.90
CA GLY A 450 4.55 -10.49 -65.39
C GLY A 450 4.99 -11.75 -64.64
N ILE A 451 5.85 -11.63 -63.62
CA ILE A 451 6.20 -12.73 -62.71
C ILE A 451 4.91 -13.24 -62.04
N ARG A 452 4.70 -14.57 -62.04
CA ARG A 452 3.52 -15.18 -61.42
C ARG A 452 3.44 -14.80 -59.94
N LEU A 453 2.28 -14.29 -59.54
CA LEU A 453 2.01 -13.81 -58.17
C LEU A 453 2.15 -14.92 -57.12
N GLU A 454 1.81 -16.16 -57.50
CA GLU A 454 1.94 -17.36 -56.67
C GLU A 454 3.42 -17.74 -56.46
N GLY A 455 4.02 -17.20 -55.39
CA GLY A 455 5.38 -17.54 -54.94
C GLY A 455 6.34 -16.36 -54.78
N ASN A 456 5.95 -15.15 -55.17
CA ASN A 456 6.83 -13.97 -55.01
C ASN A 456 6.86 -13.50 -53.54
N MET A 457 7.92 -13.86 -52.82
CA MET A 457 8.12 -13.49 -51.41
C MET A 457 8.31 -11.97 -51.20
N GLU A 458 8.92 -11.27 -52.15
CA GLU A 458 9.10 -9.80 -52.07
C GLU A 458 7.73 -9.10 -52.11
N LEU A 459 6.83 -9.55 -53.00
CA LEU A 459 5.47 -9.04 -53.09
C LEU A 459 4.67 -9.31 -51.80
N ALA A 460 4.80 -10.51 -51.22
CA ALA A 460 4.15 -10.86 -49.96
C ALA A 460 4.64 -10.00 -48.78
N LEU A 461 5.95 -9.71 -48.73
CA LEU A 461 6.53 -8.78 -47.75
C LEU A 461 6.03 -7.35 -47.96
N LEU A 462 5.97 -6.86 -49.20
CA LEU A 462 5.47 -5.52 -49.52
C LEU A 462 4.00 -5.35 -49.15
N VAL A 463 3.16 -6.37 -49.37
CA VAL A 463 1.75 -6.37 -48.91
C VAL A 463 1.68 -6.32 -47.37
N LYS A 464 2.43 -7.16 -46.64
CA LYS A 464 2.51 -7.12 -45.17
C LYS A 464 2.93 -5.74 -44.66
N VAL A 465 3.91 -5.10 -45.31
CA VAL A 465 4.40 -3.77 -44.95
C VAL A 465 3.36 -2.69 -45.23
N GLU A 466 2.68 -2.73 -46.37
CA GLU A 466 1.60 -1.80 -46.73
C GLU A 466 0.39 -1.93 -45.79
N ASP A 467 -0.04 -3.16 -45.48
CA ASP A 467 -1.08 -3.44 -44.49
C ASP A 467 -0.72 -2.86 -43.11
N SER A 468 0.53 -3.08 -42.66
CA SER A 468 1.04 -2.56 -41.38
C SER A 468 1.10 -1.04 -41.34
N LEU A 469 1.47 -0.40 -42.46
CA LEU A 469 1.46 1.05 -42.61
C LEU A 469 0.03 1.61 -42.56
N TRP A 470 -0.95 0.88 -43.08
CA TRP A 470 -2.36 1.27 -43.12
C TRP A 470 -3.08 1.11 -41.77
N SER A 471 -2.89 -0.02 -41.09
CA SER A 471 -3.49 -0.31 -39.79
C SER A 471 -2.84 0.45 -38.62
N GLY A 472 -1.58 0.83 -38.78
CA GLY A 472 -0.78 1.41 -37.70
C GLY A 472 -0.25 0.36 -36.70
N ASP A 473 -0.10 -0.91 -37.11
CA ASP A 473 0.47 -2.00 -36.27
C ASP A 473 1.83 -1.63 -35.65
N PHE A 474 2.59 -0.75 -36.30
CA PHE A 474 3.91 -0.29 -35.89
C PHE A 474 3.90 0.95 -34.97
N LEU A 475 2.73 1.47 -34.59
CA LEU A 475 2.63 2.69 -33.78
C LEU A 475 3.15 2.45 -32.35
N GLY A 476 4.40 2.88 -32.10
CA GLY A 476 5.14 2.64 -30.86
C GLY A 476 6.16 1.48 -30.92
N GLY A 477 6.44 0.94 -32.11
CA GLY A 477 7.42 -0.12 -32.35
C GLY A 477 8.41 0.21 -33.48
N ASP A 478 9.07 -0.80 -34.03
CA ASP A 478 9.93 -0.65 -35.22
C ASP A 478 9.09 -0.40 -36.49
N HIS A 479 9.57 0.47 -37.38
CA HIS A 479 8.84 0.84 -38.59
C HIS A 479 8.90 -0.29 -39.65
N PRO A 480 7.80 -0.71 -40.29
CA PRO A 480 7.74 -2.00 -41.02
C PRO A 480 8.66 -2.05 -42.26
N VAL A 481 8.89 -0.91 -42.91
CA VAL A 481 9.83 -0.78 -44.04
C VAL A 481 11.29 -1.11 -43.63
N LYS A 482 11.63 -1.07 -42.34
CA LYS A 482 12.95 -1.45 -41.81
C LYS A 482 13.27 -2.93 -42.02
N GLU A 483 12.32 -3.81 -41.72
CA GLU A 483 12.44 -5.26 -41.95
C GLU A 483 12.71 -5.54 -43.43
N TYR A 484 11.96 -4.88 -44.31
CA TYR A 484 12.13 -4.99 -45.76
C TYR A 484 13.51 -4.47 -46.23
N LEU A 485 13.92 -3.25 -45.86
CA LEU A 485 15.17 -2.63 -46.33
C LEU A 485 16.44 -3.35 -45.84
N LEU A 486 16.33 -4.08 -44.72
CA LEU A 486 17.40 -4.94 -44.20
C LEU A 486 17.45 -6.29 -44.93
N ASN A 487 16.30 -6.91 -45.21
CA ASN A 487 16.22 -8.28 -45.73
C ASN A 487 16.27 -8.37 -47.27
N VAL A 488 16.00 -7.28 -48.00
CA VAL A 488 15.93 -7.27 -49.47
C VAL A 488 17.15 -6.55 -50.08
N ASP A 489 18.16 -7.34 -50.47
CA ASP A 489 19.23 -6.93 -51.38
C ASP A 489 18.75 -7.01 -52.84
N SER A 490 17.77 -6.17 -53.21
CA SER A 490 17.39 -6.02 -54.62
C SER A 490 18.41 -5.13 -55.36
N PRO A 491 19.03 -5.61 -56.45
CA PRO A 491 19.96 -4.80 -57.26
C PRO A 491 19.22 -3.74 -58.11
N GLU A 492 17.89 -3.76 -58.12
CA GLU A 492 17.03 -2.83 -58.85
C GLU A 492 16.73 -1.54 -58.06
N ILE A 493 17.25 -1.43 -56.83
CA ILE A 493 17.15 -0.23 -55.99
C ILE A 493 18.51 0.45 -55.95
N LEU A 494 18.60 1.68 -56.49
CA LEU A 494 19.83 2.48 -56.41
C LEU A 494 20.30 2.64 -54.95
N PRO A 495 21.61 2.51 -54.65
CA PRO A 495 22.14 2.62 -53.29
C PRO A 495 21.72 3.90 -52.56
N GLU A 496 21.72 5.04 -53.27
CA GLU A 496 21.29 6.34 -52.76
C GLU A 496 19.83 6.32 -52.32
N THR A 497 18.94 5.69 -53.11
CA THR A 497 17.53 5.47 -52.74
C THR A 497 17.43 4.64 -51.47
N ARG A 498 18.14 3.51 -51.41
CA ARG A 498 18.08 2.59 -50.28
C ARG A 498 18.55 3.25 -48.98
N ASP A 499 19.63 4.02 -49.02
CA ASP A 499 20.19 4.68 -47.84
C ASP A 499 19.40 5.94 -47.44
N ALA A 500 18.82 6.67 -48.39
CA ALA A 500 17.86 7.74 -48.09
C ALA A 500 16.59 7.19 -47.39
N LEU A 501 16.06 6.05 -47.84
CA LEU A 501 14.93 5.38 -47.19
C LEU A 501 15.30 4.86 -45.79
N LYS A 502 16.49 4.26 -45.60
CA LYS A 502 16.99 3.87 -44.26
C LYS A 502 17.09 5.09 -43.32
N LEU A 503 17.61 6.22 -43.80
CA LEU A 503 17.71 7.44 -43.00
C LEU A 503 16.33 7.98 -42.62
N LYS A 504 15.36 7.98 -43.55
CA LYS A 504 13.97 8.38 -43.28
C LYS A 504 13.31 7.46 -42.24
N VAL A 505 13.50 6.14 -42.31
CA VAL A 505 13.07 5.17 -41.27
C VAL A 505 13.61 5.57 -39.89
N ILE A 506 14.91 5.81 -39.78
CA ILE A 506 15.57 6.17 -38.51
C ILE A 506 15.02 7.50 -37.95
N LEU A 507 14.76 8.48 -38.81
CA LEU A 507 14.17 9.76 -38.42
C LEU A 507 12.72 9.63 -37.95
N GLU A 508 11.93 8.74 -38.55
CA GLU A 508 10.55 8.48 -38.13
C GLU A 508 10.46 7.68 -36.83
N GLU A 509 11.26 6.62 -36.66
CA GLU A 509 11.40 5.91 -35.38
C GLU A 509 11.94 6.79 -34.25
N LYS A 510 12.71 7.84 -34.58
CA LYS A 510 13.10 8.86 -33.62
C LYS A 510 11.94 9.81 -33.30
N ALA A 511 11.26 10.36 -34.31
CA ALA A 511 10.11 11.25 -34.11
C ALA A 511 8.98 10.58 -33.32
N GLN A 512 8.75 9.28 -33.54
CA GLN A 512 7.77 8.47 -32.82
C GLN A 512 8.14 8.27 -31.33
N ARG A 513 9.43 8.28 -30.96
CA ARG A 513 9.87 8.21 -29.55
C ARG A 513 9.94 9.58 -28.88
N ASP A 514 10.50 10.57 -29.57
CA ASP A 514 10.74 11.91 -29.02
C ASP A 514 9.44 12.73 -28.94
N GLN A 515 8.53 12.57 -29.91
CA GLN A 515 7.30 13.36 -30.09
C GLN A 515 6.11 12.46 -30.53
N PRO A 516 5.76 11.41 -29.77
CA PRO A 516 4.86 10.34 -30.21
C PRO A 516 3.50 10.85 -30.70
N GLY A 517 2.90 11.82 -30.00
CA GLY A 517 1.62 12.42 -30.40
C GLY A 517 1.69 13.21 -31.71
N ARG A 518 2.79 13.95 -31.94
CA ARG A 518 3.02 14.70 -33.19
C ARG A 518 3.26 13.73 -34.35
N TYR A 519 4.02 12.66 -34.12
CA TYR A 519 4.21 11.59 -35.10
C TYR A 519 2.89 10.93 -35.49
N TYR A 520 2.08 10.56 -34.50
CA TYR A 520 0.75 9.98 -34.71
C TYR A 520 -0.15 10.88 -35.60
N LEU A 521 -0.20 12.18 -35.33
CA LEU A 521 -0.97 13.13 -36.16
C LEU A 521 -0.43 13.23 -37.59
N LYS A 522 0.90 13.23 -37.79
CA LYS A 522 1.49 13.24 -39.15
C LYS A 522 1.23 11.94 -39.91
N TRP A 523 1.30 10.78 -39.25
CA TRP A 523 0.92 9.49 -39.84
C TRP A 523 -0.55 9.48 -40.25
N LEU A 524 -1.45 9.91 -39.37
CA LEU A 524 -2.89 9.95 -39.64
C LEU A 524 -3.22 10.91 -40.81
N GLN A 525 -2.57 12.08 -40.87
CA GLN A 525 -2.74 13.03 -41.97
C GLN A 525 -2.25 12.44 -43.30
N ALA A 526 -1.09 11.76 -43.30
CA ALA A 526 -0.59 11.06 -44.47
C ALA A 526 -1.51 9.90 -44.92
N ARG A 527 -2.17 9.21 -43.97
CA ARG A 527 -3.16 8.17 -44.25
C ARG A 527 -4.47 8.73 -44.83
N CYS A 528 -5.03 9.81 -44.28
CA CYS A 528 -6.23 10.45 -44.84
C CYS A 528 -5.99 10.96 -46.28
N LEU A 529 -4.84 11.59 -46.55
CA LEU A 529 -4.46 12.02 -47.90
C LEU A 529 -4.34 10.83 -48.88
N ARG A 530 -3.90 9.66 -48.39
CA ARG A 530 -3.83 8.41 -49.19
C ARG A 530 -5.20 7.78 -49.42
N GLU A 531 -6.05 7.73 -48.40
CA GLU A 531 -7.45 7.28 -48.51
C GLU A 531 -8.21 8.12 -49.57
N THR A 532 -8.06 9.45 -49.54
CA THR A 532 -8.63 10.36 -50.55
C THR A 532 -8.05 10.11 -51.95
N ARG A 533 -6.72 10.01 -52.12
CA ARG A 533 -6.11 9.69 -53.43
C ARG A 533 -6.63 8.34 -53.97
N PHE A 534 -6.63 7.29 -53.14
CA PHE A 534 -7.05 5.94 -53.55
C PHE A 534 -8.54 5.88 -53.95
N ALA A 535 -9.39 6.65 -53.27
CA ALA A 535 -10.81 6.79 -53.62
C ALA A 535 -11.04 7.51 -54.96
N THR A 536 -10.12 8.37 -55.42
CA THR A 536 -10.20 8.97 -56.77
C THR A 536 -9.70 8.05 -57.87
N THR A 537 -8.79 7.11 -57.58
CA THR A 537 -8.19 6.21 -58.57
C THR A 537 -8.83 4.83 -58.65
N SER A 538 -9.56 4.39 -57.62
CA SER A 538 -10.22 3.08 -57.58
C SER A 538 -11.73 3.23 -57.55
N SER A 539 -12.44 2.37 -58.28
CA SER A 539 -13.91 2.29 -58.27
C SER A 539 -14.47 1.53 -57.04
N GLN A 540 -13.65 1.31 -56.00
CA GLN A 540 -14.06 0.69 -54.74
C GLN A 540 -14.36 1.75 -53.68
N SER A 541 -15.59 1.77 -53.18
CA SER A 541 -16.01 2.72 -52.15
C SER A 541 -15.45 2.35 -50.78
N TYR A 542 -14.45 3.10 -50.31
CA TYR A 542 -13.99 3.05 -48.92
C TYR A 542 -14.98 3.78 -47.99
N PRO A 543 -15.06 3.41 -46.69
CA PRO A 543 -16.04 3.98 -45.77
C PRO A 543 -15.85 5.49 -45.55
N THR A 544 -16.97 6.23 -45.59
CA THR A 544 -17.05 7.70 -45.63
C THR A 544 -16.46 8.43 -44.41
N THR A 545 -16.00 7.70 -43.39
CA THR A 545 -15.41 8.24 -42.16
C THR A 545 -14.12 9.04 -42.40
N SER A 546 -13.41 8.83 -43.51
CA SER A 546 -12.13 9.50 -43.79
C SER A 546 -12.27 11.03 -43.91
N ALA A 547 -13.24 11.51 -44.70
CA ALA A 547 -13.39 12.94 -45.01
C ALA A 547 -13.66 13.83 -43.77
N GLN A 548 -14.42 13.32 -42.78
CA GLN A 548 -14.70 14.02 -41.52
C GLN A 548 -13.55 13.96 -40.49
N ILE A 549 -12.53 13.14 -40.74
CA ILE A 549 -11.28 13.16 -39.97
C ILE A 549 -10.36 14.22 -40.59
N ASP A 550 -10.23 14.22 -41.91
CA ASP A 550 -9.35 15.11 -42.68
C ASP A 550 -9.64 16.60 -42.40
N GLU A 551 -10.90 17.05 -42.51
CA GLU A 551 -11.28 18.46 -42.25
C GLU A 551 -10.94 18.92 -40.82
N THR A 552 -11.10 18.07 -39.81
CA THR A 552 -10.75 18.41 -38.41
C THR A 552 -9.24 18.37 -38.20
N LEU A 553 -8.53 17.45 -38.85
CA LEU A 553 -7.09 17.26 -38.73
C LEU A 553 -6.29 18.35 -39.43
N GLN A 554 -6.76 18.85 -40.58
CA GLN A 554 -6.17 19.98 -41.31
C GLN A 554 -6.20 21.30 -40.52
N GLN A 555 -7.16 21.46 -39.58
CA GLN A 555 -7.22 22.62 -38.70
C GLN A 555 -6.20 22.57 -37.55
N ILE A 556 -5.57 21.41 -37.30
CA ILE A 556 -4.55 21.27 -36.25
C ILE A 556 -3.18 21.62 -36.85
N PRO A 557 -2.48 22.66 -36.36
CA PRO A 557 -1.15 23.00 -36.86
C PRO A 557 -0.12 21.99 -36.34
N VAL A 558 0.00 20.82 -36.98
CA VAL A 558 0.81 19.67 -36.52
C VAL A 558 2.29 20.01 -36.31
N ASP A 559 2.81 21.05 -36.97
CA ASP A 559 4.18 21.54 -36.74
C ASP A 559 4.35 22.47 -35.52
N ARG A 560 3.24 22.89 -34.90
CA ARG A 560 3.21 23.57 -33.59
C ARG A 560 2.84 22.63 -32.42
N VAL A 561 2.32 21.43 -32.70
CA VAL A 561 2.02 20.41 -31.68
C VAL A 561 3.33 19.86 -31.11
N THR A 562 3.85 20.53 -30.07
CA THR A 562 5.08 20.09 -29.37
C THR A 562 4.80 18.95 -28.39
N ARG A 563 3.62 18.94 -27.74
CA ARG A 563 3.15 17.92 -26.79
C ARG A 563 1.62 17.86 -26.80
N ILE A 564 1.02 16.68 -26.66
CA ILE A 564 -0.44 16.50 -26.50
C ILE A 564 -0.82 16.54 -24.99
N SER A 565 -0.17 17.45 -24.24
CA SER A 565 -0.13 17.42 -22.77
C SER A 565 -1.13 18.36 -22.08
N ASP A 566 -1.75 19.29 -22.79
CA ASP A 566 -2.85 20.12 -22.24
C ASP A 566 -4.19 19.46 -22.66
N PRO A 567 -5.12 19.17 -21.74
CA PRO A 567 -6.45 18.64 -22.07
C PRO A 567 -7.26 19.50 -23.04
N ASN A 568 -6.93 20.80 -23.13
CA ASN A 568 -7.58 21.80 -23.98
C ASN A 568 -6.86 22.00 -25.33
N ASP A 569 -5.69 21.37 -25.55
CA ASP A 569 -5.01 21.43 -26.84
C ASP A 569 -5.92 20.81 -27.93
N PRO A 570 -6.12 21.47 -29.09
CA PRO A 570 -6.86 20.89 -30.21
C PRO A 570 -6.39 19.48 -30.60
N ALA A 571 -5.08 19.19 -30.49
CA ALA A 571 -4.54 17.85 -30.68
C ALA A 571 -5.03 16.84 -29.63
N HIS A 572 -5.16 17.24 -28.36
CA HIS A 572 -5.64 16.36 -27.30
C HIS A 572 -7.13 16.08 -27.44
N LEU A 573 -7.91 17.13 -27.71
CA LEU A 573 -9.34 17.03 -27.97
C LEU A 573 -9.62 16.16 -29.20
N PHE A 574 -8.85 16.33 -30.28
CA PHE A 574 -8.92 15.50 -31.47
C PHE A 574 -8.54 14.04 -31.19
N CYS A 575 -7.39 13.75 -30.57
CA CYS A 575 -6.99 12.38 -30.25
C CYS A 575 -8.01 11.68 -29.34
N ARG A 576 -8.60 12.41 -28.38
CA ARG A 576 -9.69 11.90 -27.52
C ARG A 576 -10.96 11.61 -28.33
N ALA A 577 -11.38 12.51 -29.23
CA ALA A 577 -12.57 12.32 -30.07
C ALA A 577 -12.39 11.19 -31.08
N HIS A 578 -11.25 11.12 -31.75
CA HIS A 578 -10.91 10.09 -32.72
C HIS A 578 -10.81 8.70 -32.06
N ARG A 579 -10.21 8.59 -30.87
CA ARG A 579 -10.27 7.35 -30.07
C ARG A 579 -11.71 6.87 -29.85
N MET A 580 -12.65 7.77 -29.57
CA MET A 580 -14.07 7.40 -29.42
C MET A 580 -14.70 6.95 -30.74
N ARG A 581 -14.33 7.55 -31.88
CA ARG A 581 -14.74 7.11 -33.23
C ARG A 581 -14.23 5.68 -33.51
N LEU A 582 -12.95 5.39 -33.25
CA LEU A 582 -12.37 4.05 -33.43
C LEU A 582 -13.06 2.99 -32.56
N LYS A 583 -13.35 3.31 -31.28
CA LYS A 583 -14.12 2.41 -30.38
C LYS A 583 -15.55 2.16 -30.88
N ALA A 584 -16.21 3.17 -31.44
CA ALA A 584 -17.56 3.03 -31.98
C ALA A 584 -17.60 2.17 -33.25
N ALA A 585 -16.58 2.28 -34.11
CA ALA A 585 -16.50 1.56 -35.38
C ALA A 585 -16.37 0.03 -35.23
N LYS A 586 -15.74 -0.45 -34.15
CA LYS A 586 -15.49 -1.87 -33.85
C LYS A 586 -14.73 -2.67 -34.93
N ASP A 587 -14.11 -2.01 -35.90
CA ASP A 587 -13.27 -2.65 -36.90
C ASP A 587 -11.99 -3.19 -36.25
N LYS A 588 -11.71 -4.48 -36.44
CA LYS A 588 -10.50 -5.13 -35.92
C LYS A 588 -9.21 -4.51 -36.47
N ARG A 589 -9.24 -3.95 -37.69
CA ARG A 589 -8.11 -3.28 -38.34
C ARG A 589 -7.70 -1.98 -37.64
N CYS A 590 -8.62 -1.37 -36.90
CA CYS A 590 -8.35 -0.15 -36.13
C CYS A 590 -7.88 -0.42 -34.69
N LYS A 591 -7.74 -1.70 -34.28
CA LYS A 591 -7.27 -2.05 -32.93
C LYS A 591 -5.86 -1.54 -32.60
N PRO A 592 -4.83 -1.63 -33.47
CA PRO A 592 -3.49 -1.16 -33.12
C PRO A 592 -3.46 0.36 -32.95
N GLU A 593 -4.09 1.08 -33.88
CA GLU A 593 -4.29 2.53 -33.81
C GLU A 593 -4.98 2.96 -32.50
N LEU A 594 -6.03 2.22 -32.09
CA LEU A 594 -6.73 2.43 -30.83
C LEU A 594 -5.85 2.15 -29.61
N ASP A 595 -5.15 1.01 -29.57
CA ASP A 595 -4.26 0.61 -28.48
C ASP A 595 -3.12 1.63 -28.30
N HIS A 596 -2.58 2.17 -29.40
CA HIS A 596 -1.60 3.26 -29.37
C HIS A 596 -2.18 4.58 -28.83
N LEU A 597 -3.38 4.98 -29.29
CA LEU A 597 -4.08 6.16 -28.76
C LEU A 597 -4.38 6.05 -27.26
N GLU A 598 -4.65 4.85 -26.74
CA GLU A 598 -4.82 4.66 -25.30
C GLU A 598 -3.50 4.78 -24.53
N GLN A 599 -2.38 4.28 -25.08
CA GLN A 599 -1.06 4.48 -24.49
C GLN A 599 -0.64 5.97 -24.50
N LEU A 600 -0.79 6.66 -25.63
CA LEU A 600 -0.55 8.10 -25.77
C LEU A 600 -1.28 8.92 -24.69
N LEU A 601 -2.60 8.77 -24.61
CA LEU A 601 -3.43 9.53 -23.68
C LEU A 601 -3.16 9.13 -22.22
N LYS A 602 -2.81 7.86 -21.95
CA LYS A 602 -2.41 7.41 -20.60
C LYS A 602 -1.08 8.03 -20.14
N ILE A 603 -0.08 8.10 -21.03
CA ILE A 603 1.23 8.69 -20.73
C ILE A 603 1.08 10.18 -20.42
N GLU A 604 0.32 10.93 -21.21
CA GLU A 604 0.11 12.36 -20.94
C GLU A 604 -0.78 12.61 -19.71
N LEU A 605 -1.74 11.74 -19.39
CA LEU A 605 -2.54 11.85 -18.16
C LEU A 605 -1.69 11.59 -16.90
N ILE A 606 -0.68 10.71 -16.98
CA ILE A 606 0.33 10.54 -15.92
C ILE A 606 1.20 11.79 -15.79
N ARG A 607 1.73 12.31 -16.91
CA ARG A 607 2.55 13.55 -16.93
C ARG A 607 1.78 14.78 -16.43
N LEU A 608 0.48 14.85 -16.69
CA LEU A 608 -0.41 15.86 -16.12
C LEU A 608 -0.49 15.72 -14.59
N ARG A 609 -0.77 14.52 -14.08
CA ARG A 609 -0.83 14.27 -12.62
C ARG A 609 0.49 14.57 -11.91
N GLU A 610 1.64 14.25 -12.53
CA GLU A 610 2.96 14.64 -11.99
C GLU A 610 3.13 16.17 -11.90
N ARG A 611 2.48 16.96 -12.77
CA ARG A 611 2.53 18.44 -12.77
C ARG A 611 1.42 19.12 -11.97
N THR A 612 0.26 18.48 -11.80
CA THR A 612 -0.90 19.03 -11.08
C THR A 612 -1.00 18.53 -9.64
N LYS A 613 -0.01 17.79 -9.14
CA LYS A 613 0.23 17.75 -7.69
C LYS A 613 0.50 19.18 -7.23
N SER A 614 -0.44 19.77 -6.51
CA SER A 614 -0.20 20.97 -5.70
C SER A 614 0.96 20.69 -4.71
N PRO A 615 1.72 21.71 -4.28
CA PRO A 615 2.75 21.50 -3.27
C PRO A 615 2.10 20.85 -2.03
N PRO A 616 2.68 19.75 -1.51
CA PRO A 616 2.07 18.99 -0.42
C PRO A 616 1.88 19.90 0.80
N GLN A 617 0.67 19.86 1.38
CA GLN A 617 0.27 20.83 2.41
C GLN A 617 1.14 20.67 3.65
N LYS A 618 1.90 21.72 3.98
CA LYS A 618 2.77 21.78 5.16
C LYS A 618 1.94 21.75 6.42
N LEU A 619 2.15 20.73 7.25
CA LEU A 619 1.44 20.57 8.52
C LEU A 619 2.41 20.80 9.68
N THR A 620 1.92 21.48 10.70
CA THR A 620 2.67 21.80 11.92
C THR A 620 2.03 21.10 13.10
N THR A 621 2.80 20.30 13.82
CA THR A 621 2.39 19.76 15.12
C THR A 621 2.59 20.82 16.21
N ILE A 622 1.55 21.07 17.01
CA ILE A 622 1.56 21.93 18.19
C ILE A 622 1.12 21.08 19.39
N PHE A 623 1.79 21.22 20.54
CA PHE A 623 1.40 20.55 21.76
C PHE A 623 0.90 21.55 22.80
N GLN A 624 -0.31 21.36 23.32
CA GLN A 624 -0.82 22.11 24.45
C GLN A 624 -0.82 21.24 25.71
N PHE A 625 -0.15 21.72 26.76
CA PHE A 625 -0.03 21.05 28.05
C PHE A 625 -0.93 21.76 29.07
N ARG A 626 -2.00 21.10 29.53
CA ARG A 626 -2.90 21.65 30.55
C ARG A 626 -2.77 20.84 31.85
N ASN A 627 -2.60 21.51 32.97
CA ASN A 627 -2.78 20.92 34.31
C ASN A 627 -4.10 21.47 34.88
N PHE A 628 -5.05 20.59 35.18
CA PHE A 628 -6.43 20.98 35.46
C PHE A 628 -6.77 21.25 36.92
N ARG A 629 -5.97 20.75 37.86
CA ARG A 629 -6.29 20.71 39.29
C ARG A 629 -7.71 20.18 39.56
N ARG A 630 -8.71 21.05 39.66
CA ARG A 630 -10.13 20.69 39.88
C ARG A 630 -11.16 21.45 39.02
N ASN A 631 -10.76 22.26 38.03
CA ASN A 631 -11.72 23.17 37.36
C ASN A 631 -11.79 22.99 35.83
N PHE A 632 -12.94 22.54 35.34
CA PHE A 632 -13.15 22.08 33.96
C PHE A 632 -13.64 23.17 33.00
N HIS A 633 -14.36 24.21 33.46
CA HIS A 633 -15.07 25.12 32.54
C HIS A 633 -14.15 25.90 31.59
N ARG A 634 -12.92 26.23 32.01
CA ARG A 634 -11.92 26.90 31.17
C ARG A 634 -11.52 26.09 29.92
N GLN A 635 -11.75 24.77 29.93
CA GLN A 635 -11.32 23.89 28.85
C GLN A 635 -12.05 24.15 27.52
N LEU A 636 -13.32 24.57 27.62
CA LEU A 636 -14.23 24.68 26.48
C LEU A 636 -13.90 25.91 25.63
N ASP A 637 -13.69 27.06 26.27
CA ASP A 637 -13.27 28.31 25.60
C ASP A 637 -11.93 28.15 24.86
N ASP A 638 -10.95 27.47 25.47
CA ASP A 638 -9.64 27.23 24.85
C ASP A 638 -9.74 26.25 23.64
N ILE A 639 -10.67 25.28 23.67
CA ILE A 639 -10.93 24.39 22.53
C ILE A 639 -11.66 25.12 21.41
N VAL A 640 -12.65 25.95 21.74
CA VAL A 640 -13.33 26.84 20.77
C VAL A 640 -12.35 27.84 20.16
N GLY A 641 -11.37 28.32 20.93
CA GLY A 641 -10.25 29.10 20.43
C GLY A 641 -9.46 28.37 19.34
N ALA A 642 -8.99 27.15 19.63
CA ALA A 642 -8.23 26.32 18.68
C ALA A 642 -9.04 25.91 17.43
N LEU A 643 -10.36 25.77 17.54
CA LEU A 643 -11.24 25.46 16.40
C LEU A 643 -11.38 26.61 15.37
N ASN A 644 -10.85 27.81 15.65
CA ASN A 644 -10.72 28.87 14.64
C ASN A 644 -9.42 28.77 13.83
N GLU A 645 -8.45 27.96 14.28
CA GLU A 645 -7.23 27.66 13.52
C GLU A 645 -7.53 26.54 12.51
N GLN A 646 -6.76 26.43 11.41
CA GLN A 646 -6.98 25.40 10.39
C GLN A 646 -6.44 24.03 10.85
N VAL A 647 -7.07 23.46 11.88
CA VAL A 647 -6.76 22.14 12.44
C VAL A 647 -7.07 21.06 11.39
N PHE A 648 -6.03 20.35 10.96
CA PHE A 648 -6.12 19.17 10.10
C PHE A 648 -6.48 17.91 10.91
N SER A 649 -5.90 17.76 12.09
CA SER A 649 -6.29 16.74 13.07
C SER A 649 -5.90 17.16 14.48
N PHE A 650 -6.48 16.51 15.50
CA PHE A 650 -6.06 16.68 16.89
C PHE A 650 -6.21 15.38 17.67
N ARG A 651 -5.43 15.23 18.74
CA ARG A 651 -5.43 14.08 19.65
C ARG A 651 -5.21 14.55 21.07
N THR A 652 -6.15 14.24 21.95
CA THR A 652 -6.10 14.61 23.37
C THR A 652 -5.94 13.38 24.23
N ILE A 653 -4.97 13.40 25.17
CA ILE A 653 -4.74 12.34 26.16
C ILE A 653 -4.74 12.95 27.55
N GLY A 654 -5.57 12.41 28.45
CA GLY A 654 -5.58 12.73 29.88
C GLY A 654 -4.73 11.73 30.68
N LEU A 655 -3.88 12.21 31.57
CA LEU A 655 -2.95 11.42 32.37
C LEU A 655 -2.95 11.87 33.83
N LEU A 656 -2.78 10.92 34.75
CA LEU A 656 -2.61 11.19 36.18
C LEU A 656 -1.12 11.06 36.55
N LEU A 657 -0.53 12.18 36.97
CA LEU A 657 0.86 12.37 37.40
C LEU A 657 0.83 13.09 38.76
N GLN A 658 1.55 12.62 39.76
CA GLN A 658 1.59 13.20 41.13
C GLN A 658 0.23 13.42 41.82
N GLY A 659 -0.85 12.82 41.30
CA GLY A 659 -2.23 13.06 41.75
C GLY A 659 -2.92 14.29 41.13
N GLU A 660 -2.25 15.07 40.29
CA GLU A 660 -2.87 16.10 39.46
C GLU A 660 -3.26 15.51 38.08
N HIS A 661 -4.36 16.03 37.52
CA HIS A 661 -4.81 15.64 36.17
C HIS A 661 -4.15 16.52 35.12
N HIS A 662 -3.27 15.91 34.32
CA HIS A 662 -2.66 16.51 33.16
C HIS A 662 -3.45 16.15 31.90
N GLN A 663 -3.47 17.05 30.93
CA GLN A 663 -3.92 16.79 29.57
C GLN A 663 -2.83 17.28 28.61
N VAL A 664 -2.51 16.45 27.63
CA VAL A 664 -1.74 16.86 26.46
C VAL A 664 -2.65 16.76 25.26
N THR A 665 -2.79 17.86 24.54
CA THR A 665 -3.44 17.86 23.22
C THR A 665 -2.39 18.15 22.15
N GLU A 666 -2.19 17.17 21.30
CA GLU A 666 -1.51 17.29 20.02
C GLU A 666 -2.51 17.89 19.01
N PHE A 667 -2.17 19.01 18.41
CA PHE A 667 -2.86 19.60 17.27
C PHE A 667 -1.96 19.49 16.05
N VAL A 668 -2.50 19.11 14.90
CA VAL A 668 -1.82 19.20 13.62
C VAL A 668 -2.56 20.27 12.82
N VAL A 669 -1.93 21.42 12.61
CA VAL A 669 -2.53 22.57 11.91
C VAL A 669 -1.92 22.74 10.52
N LYS A 670 -2.69 23.28 9.57
CA LYS A 670 -2.14 23.72 8.28
C LYS A 670 -1.25 24.93 8.49
N THR A 671 -0.04 24.86 7.98
CA THR A 671 0.94 25.96 8.04
C THR A 671 0.60 26.93 6.90
N PRO A 672 0.21 28.19 7.18
CA PRO A 672 0.02 29.17 6.13
C PRO A 672 1.38 29.54 5.51
N ASP A 673 1.41 29.78 4.20
CA ASP A 673 2.58 30.29 3.48
C ASP A 673 2.81 31.78 3.82
N LEU A 674 3.26 32.04 5.05
CA LEU A 674 3.66 33.36 5.52
C LEU A 674 5.11 33.64 5.12
N ALA A 675 5.39 34.89 4.76
CA ALA A 675 6.76 35.35 4.51
C ALA A 675 7.58 35.33 5.81
N ASP A 676 8.89 35.12 5.69
CA ASP A 676 9.81 35.08 6.83
C ASP A 676 9.75 36.38 7.65
N ASP A 677 9.20 36.28 8.86
CA ASP A 677 9.22 37.37 9.84
C ASP A 677 10.68 37.63 10.29
N PRO A 678 11.23 38.85 10.17
CA PRO A 678 12.59 39.14 10.60
C PRO A 678 12.84 38.91 12.10
N ASP A 679 11.82 39.03 12.96
CA ASP A 679 11.95 38.77 14.41
C ASP A 679 11.86 37.27 14.76
N SER A 680 11.44 36.41 13.83
CA SER A 680 11.26 34.96 14.04
C SER A 680 12.49 34.29 14.66
N LYS A 681 13.69 34.62 14.18
CA LYS A 681 14.96 34.08 14.69
C LYS A 681 15.18 34.44 16.17
N LEU A 682 14.85 35.67 16.55
CA LEU A 682 14.94 36.15 17.93
C LEU A 682 13.90 35.47 18.83
N HIS A 683 12.73 35.11 18.29
CA HIS A 683 11.74 34.29 19.00
C HIS A 683 12.25 32.85 19.24
N VAL A 684 12.85 32.19 18.24
CA VAL A 684 13.44 30.85 18.43
C VAL A 684 14.60 30.86 19.41
N GLU A 685 15.51 31.85 19.33
CA GLU A 685 16.65 31.96 20.26
C GLU A 685 16.21 32.14 21.72
N LYS A 686 15.19 32.98 21.97
CA LYS A 686 14.59 33.16 23.30
C LYS A 686 13.92 31.88 23.81
N ALA A 687 13.20 31.16 22.95
CA ALA A 687 12.51 29.91 23.31
C ALA A 687 13.49 28.75 23.57
N ARG A 688 14.53 28.60 22.74
CA ARG A 688 15.64 27.68 22.93
C ARG A 688 16.33 27.91 24.27
N THR A 689 16.70 29.16 24.56
CA THR A 689 17.38 29.54 25.81
C THR A 689 16.51 29.23 27.03
N ARG A 690 15.21 29.54 27.00
CA ARG A 690 14.25 29.21 28.08
C ARG A 690 14.15 27.71 28.36
N ASN A 691 14.33 26.88 27.34
CA ASN A 691 14.25 25.41 27.43
C ASN A 691 15.63 24.72 27.52
N GLY A 692 16.72 25.46 27.76
CA GLY A 692 18.07 24.90 27.97
C GLY A 692 18.91 24.65 26.70
N VAL A 693 18.35 24.87 25.50
CA VAL A 693 18.97 24.52 24.21
C VAL A 693 19.96 25.60 23.74
N THR A 694 21.00 25.83 24.55
CA THR A 694 21.99 26.91 24.37
C THR A 694 22.90 26.68 23.16
N SER A 695 23.57 25.52 23.07
CA SER A 695 24.35 25.09 21.89
C SER A 695 23.54 24.15 20.99
N PHE A 696 24.12 23.74 19.85
CA PHE A 696 23.64 22.55 19.13
C PHE A 696 23.69 21.36 20.09
N GLY A 697 22.62 20.56 20.13
CA GLY A 697 22.56 19.35 20.95
C GLY A 697 22.46 19.54 22.48
N ALA A 698 22.48 20.76 23.02
CA ALA A 698 22.38 20.99 24.48
C ALA A 698 21.10 20.34 25.08
N GLY A 699 21.19 19.72 26.25
CA GLY A 699 20.04 19.05 26.89
C GLY A 699 18.88 19.98 27.25
N PRO A 700 17.63 19.49 27.30
CA PRO A 700 16.49 20.30 27.71
C PRO A 700 16.48 20.57 29.22
N ASN A 701 15.80 21.65 29.63
CA ASN A 701 15.53 21.94 31.04
C ASN A 701 14.31 21.14 31.55
N PHE A 702 14.57 20.02 32.25
CA PHE A 702 13.56 19.12 32.81
C PHE A 702 12.67 19.72 33.92
N ALA A 703 12.89 20.98 34.33
CA ALA A 703 11.97 21.69 35.23
C ALA A 703 10.60 22.02 34.59
N ASN A 704 10.48 21.95 33.26
CA ASN A 704 9.23 22.17 32.54
C ASN A 704 8.52 20.84 32.24
N ASN A 705 7.19 20.83 32.29
CA ASN A 705 6.39 19.73 31.75
C ASN A 705 6.68 19.57 30.24
N MET A 706 7.04 18.36 29.80
CA MET A 706 7.41 18.10 28.41
C MET A 706 7.06 16.69 27.97
N LEU A 707 6.87 16.52 26.67
CA LEU A 707 7.04 15.23 26.02
C LEU A 707 8.51 15.05 25.65
N VAL A 708 9.13 13.92 25.98
CA VAL A 708 10.53 13.63 25.66
C VAL A 708 10.71 12.16 25.27
N PHE A 709 11.59 11.88 24.31
CA PHE A 709 11.94 10.51 23.97
C PHE A 709 13.02 9.95 24.91
N GLU A 710 12.79 8.75 25.44
CA GLU A 710 13.73 8.03 26.30
C GLU A 710 13.88 6.57 25.87
N VAL A 711 15.06 6.01 26.10
CA VAL A 711 15.35 4.57 26.03
C VAL A 711 15.62 4.09 27.45
N LEU A 712 14.75 3.21 27.94
CA LEU A 712 14.81 2.69 29.31
C LEU A 712 15.56 1.36 29.36
N HIS A 713 16.72 1.38 30.01
CA HIS A 713 17.44 0.20 30.48
C HIS A 713 16.93 -0.14 31.89
N THR A 714 15.80 -0.84 31.94
CA THR A 714 15.17 -1.24 33.20
C THR A 714 15.77 -2.55 33.72
N TYR A 715 16.18 -2.57 34.98
CA TYR A 715 16.69 -3.73 35.71
C TYR A 715 15.73 -4.07 36.84
N HIS A 716 15.40 -5.35 36.97
CA HIS A 716 14.68 -5.86 38.12
C HIS A 716 15.67 -6.24 39.23
N THR A 717 15.45 -5.75 40.45
CA THR A 717 16.20 -6.10 41.66
C THR A 717 15.32 -6.92 42.60
N PHE A 718 15.82 -8.08 43.02
CA PHE A 718 15.11 -8.97 43.93
C PHE A 718 15.46 -8.60 45.39
N ASP A 719 14.47 -8.44 46.26
CA ASP A 719 14.72 -7.98 47.64
C ASP A 719 15.45 -9.05 48.50
N TRP A 720 15.66 -10.25 47.94
CA TRP A 720 16.40 -11.38 48.52
C TRP A 720 17.75 -11.70 47.83
N SER A 721 18.20 -10.91 46.85
CA SER A 721 19.50 -11.15 46.17
C SER A 721 20.06 -9.89 45.48
N ASP A 722 21.37 -9.69 45.57
CA ASP A 722 22.13 -8.70 44.78
C ASP A 722 22.12 -8.96 43.25
N SER A 723 21.34 -9.93 42.77
CA SER A 723 21.18 -10.26 41.36
C SER A 723 20.25 -9.28 40.65
N GLU A 724 20.78 -8.51 39.70
CA GLU A 724 19.95 -7.76 38.76
C GLU A 724 19.50 -8.67 37.59
N MET A 725 18.26 -8.50 37.11
CA MET A 725 17.79 -9.09 35.85
C MET A 725 17.43 -7.98 34.87
N PRO A 726 18.12 -7.85 33.71
CA PRO A 726 17.76 -6.86 32.71
C PRO A 726 16.42 -7.19 32.06
N MET A 727 15.58 -6.19 31.90
CA MET A 727 14.34 -6.23 31.13
C MET A 727 14.63 -5.96 29.64
N PRO A 728 13.67 -6.19 28.73
CA PRO A 728 13.76 -5.68 27.37
C PRO A 728 13.97 -4.16 27.38
N ILE A 729 14.95 -3.68 26.62
CA ILE A 729 15.23 -2.24 26.50
C ILE A 729 14.14 -1.60 25.63
N VAL A 730 13.49 -0.57 26.13
CA VAL A 730 12.28 0.01 25.51
C VAL A 730 12.47 1.48 25.17
N GLY A 731 12.26 1.83 23.90
CA GLY A 731 12.23 3.21 23.41
C GLY A 731 10.79 3.70 23.28
N ARG A 732 10.45 4.81 23.94
CA ARG A 732 9.13 5.46 23.88
C ARG A 732 9.25 6.98 24.03
N CYS A 733 8.17 7.69 23.71
CA CYS A 733 7.96 9.05 24.18
C CYS A 733 7.28 9.01 25.57
N PHE A 734 7.62 9.96 26.43
CA PHE A 734 7.10 10.08 27.79
C PHE A 734 6.66 11.52 28.05
N LEU A 735 5.48 11.69 28.66
CA LEU A 735 5.14 12.92 29.37
C LEU A 735 5.85 12.91 30.71
N VAL A 736 6.77 13.85 30.89
CA VAL A 736 7.51 14.09 32.14
C VAL A 736 6.94 15.33 32.83
N ALA A 737 6.71 15.23 34.14
CA ALA A 737 6.27 16.33 35.00
C ALA A 737 6.99 16.22 36.36
N GLY A 738 8.11 16.95 36.51
CA GLY A 738 9.01 16.76 37.64
C GLY A 738 9.70 15.39 37.58
N GLU A 739 9.57 14.61 38.65
CA GLU A 739 10.12 13.25 38.74
C GLU A 739 9.16 12.19 38.19
N ASP A 740 7.86 12.49 38.08
CA ASP A 740 6.88 11.56 37.52
C ASP A 740 6.93 11.56 35.99
N LYS A 741 6.75 10.37 35.40
CA LYS A 741 6.54 10.22 33.95
C LYS A 741 5.49 9.18 33.61
N ARG A 742 4.88 9.34 32.44
CA ARG A 742 3.94 8.38 31.82
C ARG A 742 4.27 8.22 30.35
N VAL A 743 4.13 7.00 29.82
CA VAL A 743 4.24 6.75 28.38
C VAL A 743 3.25 7.65 27.64
N PHE A 744 3.72 8.29 26.58
CA PHE A 744 2.91 9.04 25.63
C PHE A 744 3.16 8.47 24.23
N PRO A 745 2.13 8.26 23.39
CA PRO A 745 2.30 7.62 22.08
C PRO A 745 3.19 8.37 21.08
N GLY A 746 3.45 9.66 21.32
CA GLY A 746 4.32 10.51 20.49
C GLY A 746 3.67 10.99 19.18
N PRO A 747 4.20 12.08 18.59
CA PRO A 747 3.76 12.55 17.28
C PRO A 747 4.29 11.68 16.14
N LYS A 748 3.63 11.77 14.99
CA LYS A 748 4.11 11.21 13.72
C LYS A 748 4.79 12.28 12.88
N PHE A 749 6.09 12.08 12.67
CA PHE A 749 6.97 12.86 11.77
C PHE A 749 6.68 14.38 11.76
N PRO A 750 6.63 15.03 12.95
CA PRO A 750 6.16 16.41 13.10
C PRO A 750 6.98 17.42 12.29
N MET A 751 8.24 17.10 11.95
CA MET A 751 9.11 17.98 11.17
C MET A 751 9.16 17.62 9.68
N SER A 752 9.07 16.34 9.29
CA SER A 752 8.91 15.97 7.87
C SER A 752 7.64 16.60 7.29
N HIS A 753 6.54 16.52 8.06
CA HIS A 753 5.27 17.18 7.75
C HIS A 753 5.37 18.70 7.59
N GLN A 754 6.27 19.35 8.31
CA GLN A 754 6.47 20.80 8.27
C GLN A 754 7.35 21.23 7.08
N LEU A 755 8.40 20.47 6.79
CA LEU A 755 9.36 20.77 5.71
C LEU A 755 8.80 20.40 4.32
N TYR A 756 8.25 19.19 4.21
CA TYR A 756 7.94 18.51 2.96
C TYR A 756 6.44 18.20 2.80
N GLY A 757 5.61 18.59 3.76
CA GLY A 757 4.15 18.41 3.72
C GLY A 757 3.65 17.03 4.15
N PHE A 758 2.33 16.88 4.23
CA PHE A 758 1.69 15.60 4.52
C PHE A 758 2.10 14.49 3.51
N GLU A 759 2.06 13.23 3.94
CA GLU A 759 2.51 12.03 3.20
C GLU A 759 4.03 11.92 2.93
N SER A 760 4.82 12.97 3.18
CA SER A 760 6.28 12.96 2.99
C SER A 760 7.05 11.98 3.89
N GLU A 761 6.41 11.39 4.90
CA GLU A 761 6.95 10.37 5.83
C GLU A 761 7.71 9.24 5.11
N LEU A 762 7.31 8.95 3.86
CA LEU A 762 7.72 7.81 3.04
C LEU A 762 8.78 8.15 1.98
N GLU A 763 8.87 9.40 1.51
CA GLU A 763 9.78 9.82 0.43
C GLU A 763 11.16 10.22 0.99
N MET A 764 11.83 9.30 1.70
CA MET A 764 13.14 9.46 2.35
C MET A 764 14.34 9.54 1.35
N GLY A 765 14.13 10.02 0.14
CA GLY A 765 15.09 9.89 -0.96
C GLY A 765 14.94 10.96 -2.04
N SER A 766 15.77 10.86 -3.08
CA SER A 766 15.67 11.73 -4.26
C SER A 766 15.84 10.95 -5.55
N THR A 767 15.13 11.40 -6.58
CA THR A 767 15.09 10.76 -7.90
C THR A 767 15.64 11.70 -8.96
N HIS A 768 16.56 11.22 -9.80
CA HIS A 768 17.32 11.99 -10.78
C HIS A 768 17.22 11.35 -12.16
N ASP A 769 16.86 12.13 -13.18
CA ASP A 769 16.87 11.66 -14.56
C ASP A 769 18.33 11.54 -15.05
N VAL A 770 18.86 10.31 -15.13
CA VAL A 770 20.27 10.04 -15.50
C VAL A 770 20.51 9.89 -16.99
N ALA A 771 19.45 9.81 -17.82
CA ALA A 771 19.57 9.76 -19.27
C ALA A 771 18.31 10.32 -19.98
N PRO A 772 18.43 10.84 -21.23
CA PRO A 772 17.34 11.53 -21.93
C PRO A 772 16.10 10.69 -22.24
N ASN A 773 16.18 9.36 -22.10
CA ASN A 773 15.09 8.40 -22.25
C ASN A 773 14.19 8.30 -20.99
N GLY A 774 14.31 9.21 -20.02
CA GLY A 774 13.48 9.25 -18.81
C GLY A 774 13.88 8.21 -17.75
N LYS A 775 15.11 7.67 -17.85
CA LYS A 775 15.66 6.75 -16.87
C LYS A 775 15.95 7.48 -15.56
N ARG A 776 15.27 7.04 -14.50
CA ARG A 776 15.38 7.59 -13.15
C ARG A 776 16.30 6.74 -12.27
N LEU A 777 17.34 7.36 -11.71
CA LEU A 777 18.11 6.84 -10.58
C LEU A 777 17.53 7.39 -9.29
N GLU A 778 17.22 6.51 -8.36
CA GLU A 778 16.66 6.80 -7.05
C GLU A 778 17.72 6.52 -5.98
N PHE A 779 17.93 7.48 -5.07
CA PHE A 779 18.77 7.31 -3.88
C PHE A 779 17.88 7.34 -2.65
N ARG A 780 17.96 6.31 -1.80
CA ARG A 780 17.18 6.19 -0.56
C ARG A 780 18.08 6.00 0.65
N ALA A 781 17.56 6.48 1.78
CA ALA A 781 17.90 5.97 3.10
C ALA A 781 16.63 5.28 3.66
N GLU A 782 16.74 4.04 4.13
CA GLU A 782 15.61 3.32 4.73
C GLU A 782 15.94 3.07 6.21
N PHE A 783 15.01 3.38 7.13
CA PHE A 783 15.26 3.24 8.57
C PHE A 783 14.99 1.80 9.02
N GLU A 784 16.03 1.12 9.50
CA GLU A 784 15.93 -0.19 10.14
C GLU A 784 15.87 -0.03 11.65
N GLN A 785 14.83 -0.60 12.28
CA GLN A 785 14.69 -0.56 13.74
C GLN A 785 15.86 -1.30 14.41
N PRO A 786 16.61 -0.67 15.34
CA PRO A 786 17.63 -1.34 16.13
C PRO A 786 17.03 -2.51 16.89
N SER A 787 17.49 -3.73 16.62
CA SER A 787 16.92 -4.98 17.16
C SER A 787 17.00 -5.13 18.68
N TRP A 788 17.79 -4.28 19.34
CA TRP A 788 17.92 -4.21 20.79
C TRP A 788 16.99 -3.16 21.44
N ILE A 789 16.31 -2.30 20.67
CA ILE A 789 15.32 -1.34 21.17
C ILE A 789 13.91 -1.78 20.75
N LEU A 790 13.04 -2.06 21.72
CA LEU A 790 11.61 -2.19 21.47
C LEU A 790 10.96 -0.80 21.35
N GLN A 791 10.76 -0.33 20.13
CA GLN A 791 10.10 0.94 19.77
C GLN A 791 8.90 0.70 18.85
N GLU A 792 8.08 1.72 18.58
CA GLU A 792 7.07 1.66 17.52
C GLU A 792 7.71 2.05 16.17
N ALA A 793 7.31 1.39 15.08
CA ALA A 793 7.99 1.50 13.77
C ALA A 793 8.07 2.93 13.19
N TYR A 794 7.17 3.84 13.60
CA TYR A 794 7.17 5.24 13.18
C TYR A 794 7.94 6.18 14.13
N HIS A 795 8.41 5.71 15.29
CA HIS A 795 9.16 6.56 16.22
C HIS A 795 10.60 6.80 15.76
N ARG A 796 11.21 5.92 14.96
CA ARG A 796 12.61 6.06 14.47
C ARG A 796 13.60 6.52 15.57
N ILE A 797 13.55 5.83 16.71
CA ILE A 797 14.33 6.16 17.91
C ILE A 797 15.77 5.72 17.74
N VAL A 798 16.69 6.64 18.05
CA VAL A 798 18.13 6.41 18.16
C VAL A 798 18.64 7.03 19.47
N VAL A 799 19.85 6.67 19.90
CA VAL A 799 20.54 7.29 21.06
C VAL A 799 21.93 7.79 20.64
N PRO A 800 22.56 8.69 21.40
CA PRO A 800 23.98 9.02 21.24
C PRO A 800 24.88 7.78 21.18
N GLY A 801 25.99 7.88 20.45
CA GLY A 801 26.93 6.77 20.23
C GLY A 801 26.49 5.73 19.19
N MET A 802 25.23 5.71 18.76
CA MET A 802 24.77 4.76 17.72
C MET A 802 25.43 5.01 16.36
N HIS A 803 25.97 3.96 15.74
CA HIS A 803 26.48 3.99 14.37
C HIS A 803 25.35 4.20 13.36
N VAL A 804 25.43 5.25 12.55
CA VAL A 804 24.44 5.57 11.50
C VAL A 804 24.17 4.39 10.56
N PRO A 805 25.19 3.64 10.07
CA PRO A 805 24.93 2.50 9.21
C PRO A 805 24.22 1.30 9.88
N SER A 806 24.07 1.26 11.21
CA SER A 806 23.40 0.14 11.90
C SER A 806 21.88 0.30 12.05
N PHE A 807 21.33 1.43 11.60
CA PHE A 807 19.90 1.70 11.55
C PHE A 807 19.47 2.43 10.26
N LEU A 808 20.41 2.69 9.35
CA LEU A 808 20.18 3.48 8.14
C LEU A 808 20.96 2.95 6.92
N PRO A 809 20.61 1.77 6.39
CA PRO A 809 21.08 1.35 5.07
C PRO A 809 20.78 2.40 4.00
N LEU A 810 21.79 2.70 3.19
CA LEU A 810 21.72 3.58 2.04
C LEU A 810 21.70 2.78 0.74
N THR A 811 20.75 3.05 -0.15
CA THR A 811 20.58 2.29 -1.40
C THR A 811 20.45 3.18 -2.64
N LEU A 812 20.98 2.70 -3.76
CA LEU A 812 20.87 3.29 -5.08
C LEU A 812 20.11 2.32 -5.99
N ARG A 813 19.02 2.77 -6.61
CA ARG A 813 18.10 1.96 -7.41
C ARG A 813 17.83 2.59 -8.77
N ILE A 814 17.80 1.79 -9.83
CA ILE A 814 17.19 2.19 -11.11
C ILE A 814 15.70 1.85 -11.07
N VAL A 815 14.86 2.85 -11.35
CA VAL A 815 13.39 2.72 -11.26
C VAL A 815 12.79 2.02 -12.50
N ASP A 816 13.45 2.09 -13.65
CA ASP A 816 12.99 1.50 -14.93
C ASP A 816 13.32 0.01 -15.05
N GLU A 817 12.27 -0.81 -15.23
CA GLU A 817 12.36 -2.26 -15.36
C GLU A 817 12.80 -2.77 -16.74
N ARG A 818 12.81 -1.94 -17.79
CA ARG A 818 13.03 -2.38 -19.19
C ARG A 818 14.31 -1.83 -19.82
N CYS A 819 15.27 -1.41 -18.99
CA CYS A 819 16.55 -0.91 -19.45
C CYS A 819 17.41 -1.96 -20.20
N SER A 820 17.50 -1.80 -21.53
CA SER A 820 18.50 -2.45 -22.40
C SER A 820 19.59 -1.49 -22.93
N ASP A 821 19.49 -0.19 -22.64
CA ASP A 821 20.42 0.82 -23.17
C ASP A 821 21.79 0.77 -22.45
N ASP A 822 22.79 0.39 -23.24
CA ASP A 822 24.19 0.11 -22.90
C ASP A 822 24.92 1.23 -22.15
N ARG A 823 24.44 2.48 -22.17
CA ARG A 823 25.09 3.58 -21.43
C ARG A 823 25.10 3.37 -19.91
N LEU A 824 24.14 2.59 -19.38
CA LEU A 824 24.16 2.19 -17.96
C LEU A 824 25.02 0.94 -17.66
N LYS A 825 25.72 0.38 -18.65
CA LYS A 825 26.84 -0.54 -18.42
C LYS A 825 28.10 0.22 -17.97
N GLU A 826 28.21 1.51 -18.27
CA GLU A 826 29.24 2.36 -17.68
C GLU A 826 28.89 2.63 -16.20
N PRO A 827 29.85 2.45 -15.27
CA PRO A 827 29.62 2.61 -13.85
C PRO A 827 29.54 4.08 -13.43
N PHE A 828 28.74 4.34 -12.39
CA PHE A 828 28.76 5.62 -11.68
C PHE A 828 29.95 5.62 -10.73
N HIS A 829 30.56 6.79 -10.54
CA HIS A 829 31.65 6.98 -9.60
C HIS A 829 31.11 7.82 -8.44
N LEU A 830 31.07 7.23 -7.25
CA LEU A 830 30.73 7.94 -6.02
C LEU A 830 31.96 8.73 -5.58
N THR A 831 31.88 10.05 -5.72
CA THR A 831 33.00 10.99 -5.55
C THR A 831 33.06 11.64 -4.18
N THR A 832 31.93 11.77 -3.49
CA THR A 832 31.84 12.27 -2.12
C THR A 832 30.57 11.72 -1.48
N ILE A 833 30.65 11.41 -0.19
CA ILE A 833 29.49 11.17 0.67
C ILE A 833 29.59 12.09 1.89
N ARG A 834 28.47 12.70 2.25
CA ARG A 834 28.34 13.68 3.33
C ARG A 834 27.12 13.35 4.17
N VAL A 835 27.31 13.22 5.49
CA VAL A 835 26.26 12.94 6.47
C VAL A 835 26.18 14.13 7.41
N GLU A 836 25.00 14.76 7.49
CA GLU A 836 24.71 15.88 8.37
C GLU A 836 23.63 15.47 9.38
N LEU A 837 23.87 15.70 10.67
CA LEU A 837 22.80 15.75 11.66
C LEU A 837 22.24 17.18 11.66
N GLN A 838 20.95 17.28 11.39
CA GLN A 838 20.22 18.53 11.39
C GLN A 838 19.31 18.56 12.62
N GLU A 839 19.44 19.60 13.44
CA GLU A 839 18.60 19.87 14.60
C GLU A 839 17.60 20.97 14.22
N PHE A 840 16.32 20.70 14.44
CA PHE A 840 15.22 21.57 14.08
C PHE A 840 14.60 22.12 15.35
N SER A 841 14.54 23.44 15.46
CA SER A 841 13.99 24.18 16.60
C SER A 841 12.79 25.00 16.14
N CYS A 842 11.58 24.60 16.55
CA CYS A 842 10.33 25.23 16.16
C CYS A 842 9.64 25.89 17.36
N VAL A 843 9.20 27.15 17.17
CA VAL A 843 8.32 27.87 18.09
C VAL A 843 6.94 27.98 17.44
N PRO A 844 5.95 27.17 17.87
CA PRO A 844 4.58 27.39 17.48
C PRO A 844 4.03 28.64 18.16
N SER A 845 3.41 29.53 17.39
CA SER A 845 2.59 30.64 17.91
C SER A 845 1.31 30.78 17.10
N LYS A 846 0.29 31.41 17.68
CA LYS A 846 -1.08 31.48 17.12
C LYS A 846 -1.21 32.21 15.76
N CYS A 847 -0.16 32.89 15.31
CA CYS A 847 -0.19 33.67 14.07
C CYS A 847 1.05 33.48 13.18
N LEU A 848 2.16 33.01 13.74
CA LEU A 848 3.46 32.89 13.07
C LEU A 848 4.17 31.62 13.58
N GLN A 849 4.71 30.81 12.67
CA GLN A 849 5.65 29.76 13.04
C GLN A 849 7.07 30.25 12.82
N SER A 850 7.92 30.15 13.85
CA SER A 850 9.34 30.47 13.73
C SER A 850 10.16 29.19 13.80
N THR A 851 11.02 28.93 12.81
CA THR A 851 11.77 27.67 12.70
C THR A 851 13.24 27.96 12.41
N GLU A 852 14.13 27.41 13.23
CA GLU A 852 15.57 27.42 13.01
C GLU A 852 16.04 25.99 12.67
N VAL A 853 16.80 25.85 11.58
CA VAL A 853 17.49 24.60 11.23
C VAL A 853 18.98 24.80 11.46
N ARG A 854 19.58 23.96 12.30
CA ARG A 854 21.02 23.97 12.59
C ARG A 854 21.62 22.65 12.13
N SER A 855 22.82 22.68 11.54
CA SER A 855 23.44 21.48 10.95
C SER A 855 24.85 21.24 11.50
N GLN A 856 25.13 19.99 11.88
CA GLN A 856 26.46 19.49 12.19
C GLN A 856 26.83 18.40 11.17
N VAL A 857 27.95 18.57 10.46
CA VAL A 857 28.50 17.52 9.61
C VAL A 857 29.08 16.43 10.51
N LEU A 858 28.53 15.21 10.42
CA LEU A 858 29.05 14.03 11.11
C LEU A 858 30.21 13.40 10.34
N LEU A 859 30.11 13.43 9.00
CA LEU A 859 31.12 12.90 8.09
C LEU A 859 31.07 13.65 6.75
N GLU A 860 32.23 13.97 6.20
CA GLU A 860 32.39 14.35 4.80
C GLU A 860 33.60 13.63 4.22
N LYS A 861 33.36 12.65 3.35
CA LYS A 861 34.38 11.72 2.85
C LYS A 861 34.43 11.78 1.33
N LYS A 862 35.55 12.26 0.79
CA LYS A 862 35.86 12.14 -0.64
C LYS A 862 36.18 10.68 -0.96
N LEU A 863 35.65 10.20 -2.08
CA LEU A 863 35.69 8.81 -2.51
C LEU A 863 36.02 8.76 -4.00
N PHE A 864 36.44 7.60 -4.47
CA PHE A 864 36.54 7.27 -5.90
C PHE A 864 36.05 5.83 -6.11
N GLN A 865 34.86 5.54 -5.56
CA GLN A 865 34.27 4.20 -5.63
C GLN A 865 33.53 4.02 -6.95
N GLU A 866 33.88 2.96 -7.68
CA GLU A 866 33.10 2.50 -8.83
C GLU A 866 31.83 1.76 -8.37
N ILE A 867 30.67 2.16 -8.90
CA ILE A 867 29.34 1.61 -8.62
C ILE A 867 28.76 1.06 -9.92
N SER A 868 28.73 -0.27 -10.04
CA SER A 868 28.31 -0.98 -11.25
C SER A 868 26.81 -1.25 -11.28
N MET A 869 26.09 -0.48 -12.09
CA MET A 869 24.61 -0.51 -12.21
C MET A 869 24.04 -1.74 -12.94
N LEU A 870 24.86 -2.77 -13.18
CA LEU A 870 24.39 -4.08 -13.65
C LEU A 870 23.39 -4.70 -12.67
N ASN A 871 23.61 -4.46 -11.37
CA ASN A 871 22.60 -4.69 -10.35
C ASN A 871 21.68 -3.48 -10.26
N ARG A 872 20.37 -3.67 -10.48
CA ARG A 872 19.35 -2.59 -10.44
C ARG A 872 19.18 -1.94 -9.07
N HIS A 873 19.75 -2.55 -8.03
CA HIS A 873 19.72 -2.12 -6.64
C HIS A 873 21.11 -2.36 -6.03
N ILE A 874 21.70 -1.33 -5.41
CA ILE A 874 23.04 -1.38 -4.82
C ILE A 874 23.00 -0.72 -3.45
N THR A 875 23.33 -1.46 -2.41
CA THR A 875 23.57 -0.91 -1.08
C THR A 875 24.95 -0.24 -1.05
N ILE A 876 25.04 1.00 -0.55
CA ILE A 876 26.32 1.68 -0.36
C ILE A 876 27.07 0.95 0.77
N PRO A 877 28.37 0.60 0.60
CA PRO A 877 29.14 -0.06 1.65
C PRO A 877 29.25 0.79 2.93
N VAL A 878 28.97 0.18 4.08
CA VAL A 878 29.01 0.77 5.44
C VAL A 878 30.27 1.62 5.68
N ALA A 879 31.45 1.11 5.31
CA ALA A 879 32.74 1.79 5.49
C ALA A 879 32.89 3.13 4.71
N MET A 880 31.92 3.52 3.89
CA MET A 880 31.87 4.82 3.23
C MET A 880 31.16 5.90 4.07
N TYR A 881 30.22 5.51 4.94
CA TYR A 881 29.44 6.43 5.78
C TYR A 881 29.42 6.06 7.27
N ASP A 882 30.37 5.24 7.71
CA ASP A 882 30.56 4.88 9.12
C ASP A 882 30.89 6.12 9.97
N CYS A 883 29.92 6.51 10.78
CA CYS A 883 29.93 7.61 11.73
C CYS A 883 28.84 7.35 12.78
N VAL A 884 28.94 8.01 13.94
CA VAL A 884 27.99 7.83 15.06
C VAL A 884 27.13 9.08 15.27
N ILE A 885 25.94 8.90 15.86
CA ILE A 885 25.17 9.99 16.46
C ILE A 885 26.02 10.61 17.60
N PRO A 886 26.32 11.92 17.57
CA PRO A 886 27.12 12.57 18.60
C PRO A 886 26.36 12.72 19.93
N GLU A 887 27.07 13.11 20.98
CA GLU A 887 26.50 13.44 22.30
C GLU A 887 25.57 14.66 22.22
N VAL A 888 24.29 14.39 21.97
CA VAL A 888 23.23 15.39 21.86
C VAL A 888 22.00 14.97 22.65
N GLY A 889 21.39 15.92 23.34
CA GLY A 889 20.19 15.71 24.14
C GLY A 889 18.96 15.33 23.30
N PRO A 890 17.90 14.83 23.96
CA PRO A 890 16.78 14.19 23.28
C PRO A 890 15.91 15.14 22.45
N THR A 891 15.16 14.55 21.52
CA THR A 891 13.96 15.13 20.93
C THR A 891 12.91 15.34 22.02
N PHE A 892 12.35 16.56 22.08
CA PHE A 892 11.35 16.92 23.09
C PHE A 892 10.40 18.04 22.61
N PHE A 893 9.25 18.13 23.26
CA PHE A 893 8.16 19.04 22.93
C PHE A 893 7.61 19.68 24.21
N THR A 894 7.40 20.99 24.18
CA THR A 894 6.79 21.81 25.25
C THR A 894 5.74 22.74 24.63
N GLU A 895 4.93 23.42 25.45
CA GLU A 895 3.82 24.27 24.98
C GLU A 895 4.23 25.36 23.98
N GLY A 896 5.47 25.85 24.05
CA GLY A 896 5.98 26.93 23.19
C GLY A 896 7.34 26.63 22.54
N PHE A 897 7.78 25.38 22.52
CA PHE A 897 9.04 25.00 21.89
C PHE A 897 9.10 23.50 21.56
N ILE A 898 9.52 23.18 20.34
CA ILE A 898 9.72 21.83 19.82
C ILE A 898 11.16 21.71 19.33
N ARG A 899 11.84 20.61 19.69
CA ARG A 899 13.12 20.22 19.08
C ARG A 899 13.08 18.78 18.61
N THR A 900 13.40 18.58 17.34
CA THR A 900 13.53 17.28 16.66
C THR A 900 14.84 17.21 15.87
N TYR A 901 15.18 16.03 15.34
CA TYR A 901 16.38 15.84 14.53
C TYR A 901 16.06 15.14 13.21
N GLY A 902 16.94 15.31 12.22
CA GLY A 902 16.97 14.47 11.03
C GLY A 902 18.38 14.29 10.51
N LEU A 903 18.66 13.11 9.94
CA LEU A 903 19.87 12.90 9.16
C LEU A 903 19.63 13.28 7.71
N LYS A 904 20.46 14.18 7.19
CA LYS A 904 20.56 14.47 5.76
C LYS A 904 21.82 13.81 5.21
N ILE A 905 21.65 12.91 4.26
CA ILE A 905 22.76 12.26 3.56
C ILE A 905 22.80 12.80 2.14
N THR A 906 23.98 13.19 1.67
CA THR A 906 24.21 13.65 0.29
C THR A 906 25.34 12.86 -0.35
N VAL A 907 25.10 12.32 -1.54
CA VAL A 907 26.07 11.58 -2.35
C VAL A 907 26.30 12.30 -3.68
N ALA A 908 27.57 12.61 -3.97
CA ALA A 908 27.98 13.23 -5.23
C ALA A 908 28.35 12.13 -6.23
N LEU A 909 27.48 11.91 -7.21
CA LEU A 909 27.62 10.89 -8.25
C LEU A 909 28.15 11.55 -9.53
N SER A 910 29.04 10.86 -10.23
CA SER A 910 29.51 11.25 -11.57
C SER A 910 29.50 10.05 -12.52
N HIS A 911 29.38 10.33 -13.81
CA HIS A 911 29.29 9.33 -14.86
C HIS A 911 30.20 9.74 -16.02
N LYS A 912 30.75 8.79 -16.78
CA LYS A 912 31.73 9.09 -17.85
C LYS A 912 31.09 9.79 -19.05
N SER A 913 29.82 9.53 -19.32
CA SER A 913 29.08 10.09 -20.45
C SER A 913 27.90 11.01 -20.05
N GLY A 914 27.89 11.49 -18.80
CA GLY A 914 26.86 12.40 -18.27
C GLY A 914 27.39 13.40 -17.23
N PRO A 915 26.60 14.43 -16.87
CA PRO A 915 26.99 15.39 -15.84
C PRO A 915 27.03 14.75 -14.45
N SER A 916 27.88 15.29 -13.56
CA SER A 916 27.82 14.97 -12.13
C SER A 916 26.62 15.62 -11.45
N PHE A 917 25.98 14.91 -10.53
CA PHE A 917 24.84 15.40 -9.76
C PHE A 917 24.92 14.94 -8.30
N ASN A 918 24.26 15.69 -7.42
CA ASN A 918 24.13 15.33 -6.02
C ASN A 918 22.77 14.70 -5.79
N ALA A 919 22.73 13.45 -5.34
CA ALA A 919 21.52 12.85 -4.78
C ALA A 919 21.54 12.99 -3.26
N SER A 920 20.38 13.20 -2.66
CA SER A 920 20.23 13.31 -1.20
C SER A 920 19.05 12.51 -0.66
N ALA A 921 19.19 12.05 0.57
CA ALA A 921 18.18 11.39 1.36
C ALA A 921 18.01 12.14 2.68
N PHE A 922 16.79 12.14 3.23
CA PHE A 922 16.49 12.76 4.52
C PHE A 922 15.62 11.83 5.37
N VAL A 923 16.01 11.65 6.63
CA VAL A 923 15.25 10.83 7.59
C VAL A 923 15.15 11.56 8.92
N GLU A 924 13.94 11.95 9.30
CA GLU A 924 13.62 12.42 10.65
C GLU A 924 13.83 11.31 11.68
N LEU A 925 14.45 11.66 12.81
CA LEU A 925 14.81 10.78 13.91
C LEU A 925 14.34 11.37 15.24
N ASN A 926 13.91 10.49 16.15
CA ASN A 926 13.70 10.87 17.54
C ASN A 926 14.90 10.43 18.37
N VAL A 927 15.86 11.35 18.60
CA VAL A 927 16.97 11.05 19.52
C VAL A 927 16.40 10.93 20.93
N ALA A 928 16.68 9.82 21.59
CA ALA A 928 16.28 9.56 22.96
C ALA A 928 17.46 9.77 23.93
N GLN A 929 17.15 10.11 25.17
CA GLN A 929 18.11 9.99 26.27
C GLN A 929 18.03 8.57 26.87
N GLU A 930 19.18 7.99 27.18
CA GLU A 930 19.22 6.74 27.92
C GLU A 930 18.94 6.97 29.41
N LYS A 931 18.14 6.09 30.01
CA LYS A 931 17.89 6.03 31.46
C LYS A 931 18.13 4.62 31.96
N TYR A 932 18.75 4.52 33.13
CA TYR A 932 19.02 3.26 33.82
C TYR A 932 18.14 3.21 35.07
N GLU A 933 17.19 2.28 35.10
CA GLU A 933 16.16 2.21 36.13
C GLU A 933 16.26 0.89 36.90
N ARG A 934 16.00 0.95 38.21
CA ARG A 934 15.95 -0.24 39.08
C ARG A 934 14.56 -0.35 39.68
N ILE A 935 13.82 -1.38 39.28
CA ILE A 935 12.52 -1.71 39.86
C ILE A 935 12.76 -2.81 40.90
N HIS A 936 12.46 -2.50 42.16
CA HIS A 936 12.47 -3.50 43.23
C HIS A 936 11.25 -4.42 43.10
N GLU A 937 11.40 -5.66 43.59
CA GLU A 937 10.38 -6.71 43.59
C GLU A 937 9.03 -6.26 44.19
N LYS A 938 9.07 -5.47 45.28
CA LYS A 938 7.90 -4.82 45.89
C LYS A 938 7.17 -3.80 45.00
N ASP A 939 7.85 -3.21 44.02
CA ASP A 939 7.38 -2.10 43.18
C ASP A 939 6.89 -2.55 41.78
N ILE A 940 7.07 -3.82 41.40
CA ILE A 940 6.47 -4.40 40.18
C ILE A 940 4.94 -4.31 40.25
N PHE A 941 4.38 -4.64 41.41
CA PHE A 941 2.93 -4.73 41.66
C PHE A 941 2.26 -3.36 41.83
N ASN A 942 3.02 -2.28 41.74
CA ASN A 942 2.51 -0.91 41.72
C ASN A 942 2.28 -0.48 40.26
N PRO A 943 1.04 -0.47 39.72
CA PRO A 943 0.75 -0.19 38.29
C PRO A 943 1.08 1.25 37.84
N ARG A 944 1.71 2.06 38.72
CA ARG A 944 2.34 3.33 38.38
C ARG A 944 3.67 3.15 37.66
N SER A 945 4.46 2.10 37.96
CA SER A 945 5.86 1.96 37.53
C SER A 945 6.05 1.62 36.06
N LEU A 946 5.26 0.69 35.50
CA LEU A 946 5.51 0.11 34.17
C LEU A 946 4.57 0.57 33.03
N GLY A 947 3.47 1.27 33.35
CA GLY A 947 2.44 1.66 32.39
C GLY A 947 1.51 0.51 31.98
N THR A 948 0.20 0.78 31.99
CA THR A 948 -0.85 -0.25 31.93
C THR A 948 -0.94 -1.02 30.61
N GLU A 949 -0.37 -0.50 29.51
CA GLU A 949 -0.35 -1.18 28.22
C GLU A 949 0.83 -2.17 28.06
N GLY A 950 1.84 -2.11 28.93
CA GLY A 950 3.01 -2.99 28.89
C GLY A 950 2.97 -4.16 29.90
N THR A 951 2.18 -4.04 30.96
CA THR A 951 2.28 -4.92 32.15
C THR A 951 2.02 -6.40 31.88
N GLU A 952 1.13 -6.76 30.97
CA GLU A 952 0.88 -8.18 30.64
C GLU A 952 2.06 -8.81 29.89
N SER A 953 2.63 -8.10 28.91
CA SER A 953 3.80 -8.56 28.15
C SER A 953 5.02 -8.70 29.05
N TYR A 954 5.24 -7.74 29.97
CA TYR A 954 6.30 -7.85 30.96
C TYR A 954 6.08 -9.00 31.95
N ALA A 955 4.87 -9.19 32.49
CA ALA A 955 4.57 -10.29 33.40
C ALA A 955 4.76 -11.66 32.72
N GLN A 956 4.39 -11.79 31.43
CA GLN A 956 4.61 -12.98 30.64
C GLN A 956 6.11 -13.21 30.34
N TYR A 957 6.86 -12.16 30.03
CA TYR A 957 8.33 -12.21 29.86
C TYR A 957 9.03 -12.65 31.16
N PHE A 958 8.65 -12.06 32.31
CA PHE A 958 9.11 -12.46 33.64
C PHE A 958 8.85 -13.94 33.89
N ARG A 959 7.61 -14.40 33.67
CA ARG A 959 7.21 -15.81 33.87
C ARG A 959 8.06 -16.76 33.03
N VAL A 960 8.26 -16.45 31.75
CA VAL A 960 9.13 -17.24 30.86
C VAL A 960 10.60 -17.19 31.29
N LYS A 961 11.13 -16.04 31.70
CA LYS A 961 12.55 -15.91 32.09
C LYS A 961 12.88 -16.49 33.45
N LEU A 962 12.00 -16.41 34.45
CA LEU A 962 12.17 -17.18 35.69
C LEU A 962 12.14 -18.68 35.41
N LEU A 963 11.18 -19.18 34.62
CA LEU A 963 11.09 -20.60 34.28
C LEU A 963 12.30 -21.09 33.43
N GLN A 964 12.94 -20.21 32.65
CA GLN A 964 14.21 -20.52 31.97
C GLN A 964 15.42 -20.50 32.92
N LYS A 965 15.47 -19.60 33.91
CA LYS A 965 16.59 -19.46 34.86
C LYS A 965 16.55 -20.46 36.02
N PHE A 966 15.36 -20.91 36.39
CA PHE A 966 15.09 -21.87 37.48
C PHE A 966 14.43 -23.16 36.97
N GLY A 967 14.61 -23.49 35.68
CA GLY A 967 14.20 -24.78 35.13
C GLY A 967 14.93 -25.94 35.82
N PRO A 968 14.32 -27.13 35.91
CA PRO A 968 14.91 -28.26 36.64
C PRO A 968 16.24 -28.69 36.02
N THR A 969 17.31 -28.52 36.78
CA THR A 969 18.63 -29.10 36.52
C THR A 969 18.81 -30.23 37.52
N ASP A 970 19.06 -31.46 37.03
CA ASP A 970 18.96 -32.68 37.85
C ASP A 970 19.93 -32.73 39.05
N ASP A 971 21.01 -31.94 39.02
CA ASP A 971 22.00 -31.83 40.11
C ASP A 971 21.63 -30.83 41.24
N MET A 972 20.52 -30.09 41.10
CA MET A 972 20.04 -29.13 42.12
C MET A 972 18.71 -29.58 42.73
N ALA A 973 18.77 -30.57 43.64
CA ALA A 973 17.63 -30.91 44.49
C ALA A 973 17.19 -29.67 45.31
N PRO A 974 16.00 -29.10 45.08
CA PRO A 974 15.60 -27.86 45.75
C PRO A 974 15.51 -28.05 47.26
N LYS A 975 16.00 -27.08 48.04
CA LYS A 975 15.67 -27.03 49.47
C LYS A 975 14.17 -26.71 49.57
N PRO A 976 13.31 -27.63 50.08
CA PRO A 976 11.86 -27.53 49.91
C PRO A 976 11.23 -26.29 50.56
N HIS A 977 11.97 -25.64 51.46
CA HIS A 977 11.56 -24.39 52.10
C HIS A 977 11.41 -23.20 51.14
N MET A 978 12.11 -23.19 49.99
CA MET A 978 11.97 -22.12 48.98
C MET A 978 10.72 -22.32 48.13
N GLU A 979 10.54 -23.49 47.50
CA GLU A 979 9.32 -23.80 46.72
C GLU A 979 8.05 -23.65 47.56
N THR A 980 8.07 -24.13 48.81
CA THR A 980 6.89 -24.05 49.69
C THR A 980 6.59 -22.59 50.08
N LYS A 981 7.60 -21.73 50.27
CA LYS A 981 7.37 -20.29 50.48
C LYS A 981 6.87 -19.59 49.21
N TRP A 982 7.37 -19.96 48.04
CA TRP A 982 6.99 -19.34 46.77
C TRP A 982 5.56 -19.73 46.36
N LEU A 983 5.19 -21.00 46.50
CA LEU A 983 3.83 -21.49 46.30
C LEU A 983 2.85 -20.87 47.32
N LEU A 984 3.19 -20.85 48.62
CA LEU A 984 2.37 -20.17 49.62
C LEU A 984 2.25 -18.66 49.36
N TRP A 985 3.26 -18.02 48.77
CA TRP A 985 3.18 -16.60 48.43
C TRP A 985 2.21 -16.36 47.26
N LEU A 986 2.23 -17.21 46.21
CA LEU A 986 1.25 -17.16 45.12
C LEU A 986 -0.18 -17.44 45.60
N ASP A 987 -0.39 -18.48 46.41
CA ASP A 987 -1.68 -18.80 47.04
C ASP A 987 -2.24 -17.60 47.82
N ASN A 988 -1.39 -16.94 48.63
CA ASN A 988 -1.77 -15.75 49.41
C ASN A 988 -1.96 -14.47 48.56
N GLN A 989 -1.60 -14.47 47.28
CA GLN A 989 -1.94 -13.40 46.32
C GLN A 989 -3.14 -13.77 45.41
N GLY A 990 -3.66 -15.00 45.51
CA GLY A 990 -4.83 -15.45 44.74
C GLY A 990 -4.54 -15.84 43.28
N TYR A 991 -3.37 -16.45 43.02
CA TYR A 991 -2.89 -16.87 41.70
C TYR A 991 -2.75 -18.39 41.53
#